data_AF-A0A6N3HKT3-F1
#
_entry.id   AF-A0A6N3HKT3-F1
#
_cell.length_a   1.000
_cell.length_b   1.000
_cell.length_c   1.000
_cell.angle_alpha   90.00
_cell.angle_beta   90.00
_cell.angle_gamma   90.00
#
_symmetry.space_group_name_H-M   'P 1'
#
loop_
_entity.id
_entity.type
_entity.pdbx_description
1 polymer ?
#
loop_
_entity_poly.entity_id
_entity_poly.type
_entity_poly.pdbx_seq_one_letter_code
_entity_poly.pdbx_strand_id
1 'polypeptide(L)'
;MKKNNNVRVGIDVGGTHTKAVAIDNDTHKIIGKSSVKTTHDDKFGVAAGVVKAFKNCLEENNIDAKDVVFVAHSTTQATNALLEGDVDHVGVIGIVGRGIEGYLAKKQVALKDINLGTGRIIKISNTIIKKKNLTKENIIDKINELKGLGVEVLVVSMAFGVDDMTEEVRVAKVAEEMGMPITIASDITKLYGLTRRTKTAAINASILPKMLDTSNSTEKSVRSTGVDVPLMIMRGDGGAMDISEMKKRPILTMLSGPAASVMGSLMYLRVSNGIYFEVGGTSTNIGVIKNGRPAIDYSIVDGHKTYVSSLDVQVLGVAGGSMIRADSEKIIDVGPRSAHIAGMDYAVFTPEEEIIEPTLEFFAPKDGDPEDYVAIRLKSGKRITITNSCAANVLGLITSEDFSYGNVESARKAMKPLADYLGKTVEEVAELILRKSFEKIQPVILELIDKYKLDNSQISLIGVGGGASSLIKYCASKMDIKYSIPDNAEVISSIGVALAMVRDVVERIVPSPTQQDIRNIRAEVINKAIESGASPDTIDVHIEIDSNTSRLIAIATGSTEVKSTDLLKECSEFEAKELASEDMGISKEEVSLIEKNKYFYVFGGEYKNKNQIRIVDKKGFIKVQRNSGSACKVKVEAYKDAVKSLWEELTVYKSDSVLRPDFYLCIGPRVMDFASGSDFEQMLMIMDVSVQMADPKEEILIIGAKNEI
;
A
#
# COMPACT_ATOMS: atom_id res chain seq x y z
N MET A 1 -10.24 35.69 -16.92
CA MET A 1 -9.87 34.33 -17.34
C MET A 1 -10.31 33.39 -16.23
N LYS A 2 -11.15 32.38 -16.51
CA LYS A 2 -11.40 31.32 -15.53
C LYS A 2 -10.03 30.69 -15.23
N LYS A 3 -9.70 30.57 -13.95
CA LYS A 3 -8.51 29.84 -13.50
C LYS A 3 -8.70 28.40 -14.00
N ASN A 4 -7.83 27.89 -14.86
CA ASN A 4 -7.82 26.46 -15.21
C ASN A 4 -7.42 25.74 -13.91
N ASN A 5 -8.40 25.22 -13.18
CA ASN A 5 -8.13 24.46 -11.98
C ASN A 5 -7.94 23.01 -12.41
N ASN A 6 -6.71 22.62 -12.71
CA ASN A 6 -6.39 21.23 -12.99
C ASN A 6 -6.86 20.34 -11.82
N VAL A 7 -7.58 19.26 -12.10
CA VAL A 7 -8.20 18.38 -11.10
C VAL A 7 -7.64 16.96 -11.19
N ARG A 8 -7.31 16.41 -10.03
CA ARG A 8 -6.98 15.00 -9.84
C ARG A 8 -8.18 14.29 -9.24
N VAL A 9 -8.58 13.14 -9.76
CA VAL A 9 -9.67 12.34 -9.20
C VAL A 9 -9.17 10.96 -8.82
N GLY A 10 -9.38 10.59 -7.57
CA GLY A 10 -9.06 9.26 -7.06
C GLY A 10 -10.34 8.52 -6.69
N ILE A 11 -10.43 7.26 -7.12
CA ILE A 11 -11.61 6.42 -6.89
C ILE A 11 -11.17 5.16 -6.14
N ASP A 12 -11.74 4.93 -4.97
CA ASP A 12 -11.48 3.71 -4.20
C ASP A 12 -12.69 2.79 -4.23
N VAL A 13 -12.48 1.56 -4.70
CA VAL A 13 -13.49 0.51 -4.75
C VAL A 13 -13.36 -0.38 -3.52
N GLY A 14 -14.03 0.03 -2.44
CA GLY A 14 -14.14 -0.75 -1.22
C GLY A 14 -15.20 -1.85 -1.28
N GLY A 15 -15.22 -2.72 -0.28
CA GLY A 15 -16.20 -3.82 -0.18
C GLY A 15 -17.65 -3.33 -0.05
N THR A 16 -17.90 -2.25 0.70
CA THR A 16 -19.26 -1.74 0.95
C THR A 16 -19.60 -0.52 0.11
N HIS A 17 -18.65 0.42 -0.02
CA HIS A 17 -18.83 1.68 -0.73
C HIS A 17 -17.70 1.92 -1.73
N THR A 18 -18.06 2.49 -2.87
CA THR A 18 -17.13 3.06 -3.84
C THR A 18 -17.12 4.57 -3.67
N LYS A 19 -15.93 5.14 -3.43
CA LYS A 19 -15.77 6.55 -3.07
C LYS A 19 -14.88 7.25 -4.08
N ALA A 20 -15.29 8.44 -4.52
CA ALA A 20 -14.51 9.30 -5.39
C ALA A 20 -14.18 10.61 -4.67
N VAL A 21 -12.94 11.08 -4.82
CA VAL A 21 -12.47 12.36 -4.31
C VAL A 21 -11.81 13.13 -5.44
N ALA A 22 -12.23 14.38 -5.62
CA ALA A 22 -11.60 15.33 -6.52
C ALA A 22 -10.72 16.29 -5.71
N ILE A 23 -9.48 16.48 -6.19
CA ILE A 23 -8.45 17.29 -5.56
C ILE A 23 -7.95 18.33 -6.56
N ASP A 24 -7.86 19.58 -6.12
CA ASP A 24 -7.19 20.63 -6.88
C ASP A 24 -5.69 20.31 -7.00
N ASN A 25 -5.18 20.22 -8.23
CA ASN A 25 -3.84 19.73 -8.51
C ASN A 25 -2.72 20.58 -7.89
N ASP A 26 -2.95 21.89 -7.75
CA ASP A 26 -1.92 22.81 -7.25
C ASP A 26 -1.92 22.89 -5.72
N THR A 27 -3.11 22.96 -5.11
CA THR A 27 -3.26 23.18 -3.67
C THR A 27 -3.41 21.89 -2.88
N HIS A 28 -3.68 20.77 -3.55
CA HIS A 28 -4.05 19.48 -2.96
C HIS A 28 -5.29 19.53 -2.04
N LYS A 29 -6.11 20.59 -2.15
CA LYS A 29 -7.36 20.68 -1.41
C LYS A 29 -8.43 19.81 -2.05
N ILE A 30 -9.24 19.17 -1.21
CA ILE A 30 -10.43 18.45 -1.67
C ILE A 30 -11.45 19.47 -2.17
N ILE A 31 -11.89 19.30 -3.41
CA ILE A 31 -12.89 20.14 -4.08
C ILE A 31 -14.15 19.38 -4.45
N GLY A 32 -14.16 18.06 -4.28
CA GLY A 32 -15.35 17.23 -4.47
C GLY A 32 -15.22 15.88 -3.79
N LYS A 33 -16.35 15.35 -3.34
CA LYS A 33 -16.49 14.00 -2.78
C LYS A 33 -17.75 13.37 -3.33
N SER A 34 -17.72 12.06 -3.49
CA SER A 34 -18.91 11.24 -3.78
C SER A 34 -18.73 9.85 -3.18
N SER A 35 -19.83 9.23 -2.77
CA SER A 35 -19.86 7.88 -2.22
C SER A 35 -21.14 7.18 -2.67
N VAL A 36 -20.98 5.97 -3.22
CA VAL A 36 -22.08 5.10 -3.65
C VAL A 36 -21.89 3.70 -3.09
N LYS A 37 -22.95 2.90 -3.02
CA LYS A 37 -22.82 1.46 -2.68
C LYS A 37 -22.02 0.75 -3.79
N THR A 38 -21.11 -0.14 -3.40
CA THR A 38 -20.34 -0.94 -4.36
C THR A 38 -21.24 -1.94 -5.08
N THR A 39 -21.08 -2.10 -6.39
CA THR A 39 -21.96 -2.92 -7.23
C THR A 39 -21.33 -4.25 -7.61
N HIS A 40 -21.06 -5.12 -6.62
CA HIS A 40 -20.43 -6.43 -6.89
C HIS A 40 -21.23 -7.30 -7.86
N ASP A 41 -22.57 -7.27 -7.74
CA ASP A 41 -23.48 -8.14 -8.50
C ASP A 41 -24.03 -7.50 -9.79
N ASP A 42 -23.54 -6.32 -10.18
CA ASP A 42 -23.97 -5.69 -11.44
C ASP A 42 -23.43 -6.44 -12.66
N LYS A 43 -24.14 -6.36 -13.79
CA LYS A 43 -23.71 -6.98 -15.06
C LYS A 43 -22.32 -6.51 -15.51
N PHE A 44 -21.93 -5.29 -15.15
CA PHE A 44 -20.62 -4.70 -15.42
C PHE A 44 -19.69 -4.75 -14.19
N GLY A 45 -20.08 -5.48 -13.14
CA GLY A 45 -19.39 -5.57 -11.87
C GLY A 45 -19.20 -4.21 -11.19
N VAL A 46 -18.07 -4.04 -10.51
CA VAL A 46 -17.75 -2.80 -9.77
C VAL A 46 -17.61 -1.56 -10.65
N ALA A 47 -17.45 -1.71 -11.97
CA ALA A 47 -17.29 -0.60 -12.89
C ALA A 47 -18.49 0.35 -12.86
N ALA A 48 -19.72 -0.17 -12.69
CA ALA A 48 -20.92 0.66 -12.59
C ALA A 48 -20.86 1.62 -11.39
N GLY A 49 -20.42 1.11 -10.22
CA GLY A 49 -20.20 1.92 -9.01
C GLY A 49 -19.09 2.96 -9.18
N VAL A 50 -17.98 2.60 -9.82
CA VAL A 50 -16.87 3.53 -10.12
C VAL A 50 -17.36 4.71 -10.96
N VAL A 51 -18.11 4.43 -12.02
CA VAL A 51 -18.62 5.45 -12.95
C VAL A 51 -19.62 6.36 -12.27
N LYS A 52 -20.53 5.79 -11.47
CA LYS A 52 -21.51 6.57 -10.73
C LYS A 52 -20.82 7.48 -9.71
N ALA A 53 -19.88 6.95 -8.92
CA ALA A 53 -19.11 7.75 -7.97
C ALA A 53 -18.36 8.88 -8.68
N PHE A 54 -17.71 8.58 -9.81
CA PHE A 54 -16.98 9.56 -10.61
C PHE A 54 -17.88 10.67 -11.16
N LYS A 55 -18.98 10.31 -11.84
CA LYS A 55 -19.94 11.29 -12.40
C LYS A 55 -20.54 12.17 -11.32
N ASN A 56 -21.03 11.58 -10.24
CA ASN A 56 -21.54 12.33 -9.09
C ASN A 56 -20.49 13.29 -8.53
N CYS A 57 -19.22 12.85 -8.41
CA CYS A 57 -18.14 13.72 -7.93
C CYS A 57 -17.94 14.95 -8.83
N LEU A 58 -18.04 14.80 -10.15
CA LEU A 58 -17.92 15.94 -11.08
C LEU A 58 -19.18 16.83 -11.07
N GLU A 59 -20.35 16.23 -11.26
CA GLU A 59 -21.63 16.93 -11.43
C GLU A 59 -22.06 17.67 -10.15
N GLU A 60 -22.00 17.01 -8.98
CA GLU A 60 -22.42 17.59 -7.70
C GLU A 60 -21.49 18.72 -7.23
N ASN A 61 -20.26 18.77 -7.76
CA ASN A 61 -19.24 19.77 -7.38
C ASN A 61 -18.89 20.76 -8.50
N ASN A 62 -19.66 20.77 -9.61
CA ASN A 62 -19.47 21.67 -10.76
C ASN A 62 -18.05 21.63 -11.38
N ILE A 63 -17.47 20.44 -11.50
CA ILE A 63 -16.14 20.23 -12.09
C ILE A 63 -16.32 19.86 -13.57
N ASP A 64 -15.67 20.60 -14.47
CA ASP A 64 -15.67 20.26 -15.90
C ASP A 64 -14.75 19.05 -16.14
N ALA A 65 -15.21 18.07 -16.92
CA ALA A 65 -14.42 16.90 -17.29
C ALA A 65 -13.09 17.28 -17.98
N LYS A 66 -13.04 18.44 -18.66
CA LYS A 66 -11.83 18.97 -19.31
C LYS A 66 -10.77 19.48 -18.33
N ASP A 67 -11.17 19.79 -17.11
CA ASP A 67 -10.24 20.22 -16.06
C ASP A 67 -9.54 19.02 -15.41
N VAL A 68 -10.01 17.79 -15.65
CA VAL A 68 -9.44 16.57 -15.08
C VAL A 68 -8.14 16.19 -15.78
N VAL A 69 -7.02 16.30 -15.05
CA VAL A 69 -5.66 16.02 -15.54
C VAL A 69 -5.13 14.65 -15.08
N PHE A 70 -5.79 14.04 -14.09
CA PHE A 70 -5.41 12.74 -13.56
C PHE A 70 -6.64 12.00 -13.04
N VAL A 71 -6.80 10.73 -13.44
CA VAL A 71 -7.79 9.83 -12.86
C VAL A 71 -7.10 8.52 -12.50
N ALA A 72 -7.25 8.09 -11.26
CA ALA A 72 -6.77 6.80 -10.80
C ALA A 72 -7.87 6.05 -10.04
N HIS A 73 -7.74 4.73 -10.01
CA HIS A 73 -8.57 3.91 -9.14
C HIS A 73 -7.78 2.81 -8.41
N SER A 74 -8.18 2.50 -7.18
CA SER A 74 -7.79 1.29 -6.45
C SER A 74 -8.90 0.27 -6.48
N THR A 75 -8.53 -1.01 -6.40
CA THR A 75 -9.48 -2.11 -6.49
C THR A 75 -9.07 -3.31 -5.65
N THR A 76 -10.05 -3.96 -5.05
CA THR A 76 -9.88 -5.19 -4.27
C THR A 76 -10.03 -6.46 -5.12
N GLN A 77 -10.30 -6.32 -6.43
CA GLN A 77 -10.64 -7.45 -7.31
C GLN A 77 -9.53 -8.51 -7.38
N ALA A 78 -8.26 -8.12 -7.46
CA ALA A 78 -7.15 -9.09 -7.49
C ALA A 78 -7.06 -9.91 -6.20
N THR A 79 -7.18 -9.25 -5.04
CA THR A 79 -7.17 -9.93 -3.74
C THR A 79 -8.41 -10.83 -3.59
N ASN A 80 -9.59 -10.37 -3.99
CA ASN A 80 -10.82 -11.16 -3.90
C ASN A 80 -10.80 -12.37 -4.84
N ALA A 81 -10.30 -12.23 -6.08
CA ALA A 81 -10.15 -13.32 -7.01
C ALA A 81 -9.32 -14.47 -6.41
N LEU A 82 -8.20 -14.14 -5.76
CA LEU A 82 -7.36 -15.12 -5.07
C LEU A 82 -8.04 -15.71 -3.82
N LEU A 83 -8.78 -14.93 -3.05
CA LEU A 83 -9.47 -15.44 -1.85
C LEU A 83 -10.65 -16.35 -2.21
N GLU A 84 -11.44 -15.97 -3.22
CA GLU A 84 -12.66 -16.67 -3.66
C GLU A 84 -12.34 -17.85 -4.59
N GLY A 85 -11.14 -17.87 -5.18
CA GLY A 85 -10.75 -18.86 -6.17
C GLY A 85 -11.35 -18.60 -7.55
N ASP A 86 -11.72 -17.35 -7.85
CA ASP A 86 -12.13 -16.89 -9.19
C ASP A 86 -10.86 -16.67 -10.04
N VAL A 87 -10.20 -17.78 -10.36
CA VAL A 87 -8.89 -17.84 -11.01
C VAL A 87 -8.91 -18.84 -12.16
N ASP A 88 -8.20 -18.51 -13.23
CA ASP A 88 -8.14 -19.32 -14.43
C ASP A 88 -7.17 -20.50 -14.31
N HIS A 89 -7.43 -21.57 -15.07
CA HIS A 89 -6.52 -22.72 -15.14
C HIS A 89 -5.23 -22.34 -15.89
N VAL A 90 -4.08 -22.47 -15.21
CA VAL A 90 -2.78 -22.02 -15.72
C VAL A 90 -2.00 -23.16 -16.38
N GLY A 91 -1.49 -22.90 -17.58
CA GLY A 91 -0.53 -23.75 -18.28
C GLY A 91 0.90 -23.22 -18.16
N VAL A 92 1.80 -23.98 -17.54
CA VAL A 92 3.22 -23.62 -17.41
C VAL A 92 4.06 -24.29 -18.49
N ILE A 93 4.70 -23.48 -19.34
CA ILE A 93 5.65 -23.90 -20.37
C ILE A 93 7.07 -23.67 -19.85
N GLY A 94 7.74 -24.75 -19.45
CA GLY A 94 9.13 -24.71 -19.03
C GLY A 94 10.11 -24.85 -20.20
N ILE A 95 11.03 -23.91 -20.36
CA ILE A 95 12.13 -24.01 -21.32
C ILE A 95 13.35 -24.57 -20.60
N VAL A 96 13.83 -25.74 -21.05
CA VAL A 96 14.94 -26.45 -20.40
C VAL A 96 16.14 -26.67 -21.32
N GLY A 97 17.33 -26.48 -20.75
CA GLY A 97 18.61 -26.78 -21.36
C GLY A 97 18.93 -28.28 -21.43
N ARG A 98 20.21 -28.61 -21.62
CA ARG A 98 20.71 -30.00 -21.61
C ARG A 98 21.37 -30.33 -20.27
N GLY A 99 21.63 -31.62 -20.03
CA GLY A 99 22.40 -32.09 -18.87
C GLY A 99 21.65 -31.98 -17.54
N ILE A 100 22.43 -31.98 -16.45
CA ILE A 100 21.94 -31.99 -15.07
C ILE A 100 21.12 -30.72 -14.76
N GLU A 101 21.58 -29.58 -15.27
CA GLU A 101 20.87 -28.30 -15.16
C GLU A 101 19.45 -28.38 -15.74
N GLY A 102 19.29 -28.92 -16.95
CA GLY A 102 17.98 -29.11 -17.58
C GLY A 102 17.07 -30.07 -16.79
N TYR A 103 17.64 -31.08 -16.12
CA TYR A 103 16.89 -31.99 -15.25
C TYR A 103 16.39 -31.30 -13.97
N LEU A 104 17.24 -30.48 -13.33
CA LEU A 104 16.85 -29.69 -12.16
C LEU A 104 15.81 -28.63 -12.52
N ALA A 105 16.00 -27.91 -13.63
CA ALA A 105 15.07 -26.92 -14.14
C ALA A 105 13.69 -27.53 -14.43
N LYS A 106 13.66 -28.73 -15.02
CA LYS A 106 12.42 -29.49 -15.25
C LYS A 106 11.63 -29.72 -13.95
N LYS A 107 12.29 -30.08 -12.85
CA LYS A 107 11.62 -30.29 -11.56
C LYS A 107 11.16 -28.96 -10.93
N GLN A 108 11.94 -27.89 -11.09
CA GLN A 108 11.67 -26.58 -10.50
C GLN A 108 10.54 -25.81 -11.20
N VAL A 109 10.36 -26.01 -12.50
CA VAL A 109 9.27 -25.39 -13.30
C VAL A 109 7.99 -26.22 -13.25
N ALA A 110 8.08 -27.53 -13.00
CA ALA A 110 6.91 -28.39 -12.82
C ALA A 110 6.21 -28.07 -11.48
N LEU A 111 5.32 -27.08 -11.51
CA LEU A 111 4.55 -26.65 -10.35
C LEU A 111 3.41 -27.64 -10.06
N LYS A 112 3.12 -27.82 -8.77
CA LYS A 112 1.85 -28.40 -8.34
C LYS A 112 0.79 -27.30 -8.32
N ASP A 113 -0.47 -27.71 -8.21
CA ASP A 113 -1.58 -26.80 -7.88
C ASP A 113 -1.20 -25.90 -6.70
N ILE A 114 -1.55 -24.62 -6.81
CA ILE A 114 -1.23 -23.61 -5.81
C ILE A 114 -2.45 -23.46 -4.91
N ASN A 115 -2.30 -23.82 -3.64
CA ASN A 115 -3.33 -23.53 -2.64
C ASN A 115 -3.32 -22.02 -2.34
N LEU A 116 -4.51 -21.47 -2.16
CA LEU A 116 -4.77 -20.05 -1.86
C LEU A 116 -5.03 -19.81 -0.37
N GLY A 117 -4.92 -20.84 0.47
CA GLY A 117 -5.10 -20.79 1.92
C GLY A 117 -6.56 -20.73 2.36
N THR A 118 -7.50 -20.60 1.42
CA THR A 118 -8.95 -20.56 1.63
C THR A 118 -9.64 -21.88 1.32
N GLY A 119 -8.87 -22.96 1.08
CA GLY A 119 -9.38 -24.23 0.55
C GLY A 119 -9.63 -24.21 -0.97
N ARG A 120 -9.32 -23.09 -1.64
CA ARG A 120 -9.34 -22.93 -3.09
C ARG A 120 -7.94 -23.15 -3.68
N ILE A 121 -7.89 -23.51 -4.97
CA ILE A 121 -6.63 -23.80 -5.67
C ILE A 121 -6.57 -23.11 -7.02
N ILE A 122 -5.39 -22.67 -7.43
CA ILE A 122 -5.06 -22.44 -8.84
C ILE A 122 -4.62 -23.78 -9.41
N LYS A 123 -5.41 -24.31 -10.35
CA LYS A 123 -5.07 -25.54 -11.07
C LYS A 123 -3.89 -25.27 -12.00
N ILE A 124 -2.92 -26.18 -12.05
CA ILE A 124 -1.73 -26.05 -12.89
C ILE A 124 -1.54 -27.26 -13.81
N SER A 125 -1.42 -27.01 -15.11
CA SER A 125 -0.96 -27.98 -16.10
C SER A 125 0.44 -27.60 -16.58
N ASN A 126 1.38 -28.55 -16.61
CA ASN A 126 2.77 -28.26 -16.97
C ASN A 126 3.16 -28.95 -18.28
N THR A 127 3.91 -28.26 -19.12
CA THR A 127 4.60 -28.84 -20.28
C THR A 127 6.02 -28.30 -20.40
N ILE A 128 6.84 -28.95 -21.21
CA ILE A 128 8.27 -28.64 -21.32
C ILE A 128 8.70 -28.61 -22.78
N ILE A 129 9.48 -27.58 -23.12
CA ILE A 129 10.17 -27.45 -24.39
C ILE A 129 11.67 -27.49 -24.14
N LYS A 130 12.36 -28.43 -24.79
CA LYS A 130 13.83 -28.44 -24.81
C LYS A 130 14.31 -27.28 -25.69
N LYS A 131 15.29 -26.50 -25.25
CA LYS A 131 15.83 -25.34 -25.99
C LYS A 131 16.19 -25.65 -27.46
N LYS A 132 16.74 -26.85 -27.71
CA LYS A 132 17.08 -27.34 -29.08
C LYS A 132 15.87 -27.56 -30.01
N ASN A 133 14.66 -27.65 -29.46
CA ASN A 133 13.41 -27.90 -30.18
C ASN A 133 12.46 -26.68 -30.07
N LEU A 134 12.99 -25.47 -29.81
CA LEU A 134 12.18 -24.26 -29.68
C LEU A 134 11.84 -23.67 -31.06
N THR A 135 11.06 -24.42 -31.83
CA THR A 135 10.50 -24.00 -33.14
C THR A 135 9.05 -23.53 -32.98
N LYS A 136 8.54 -22.75 -33.94
CA LYS A 136 7.17 -22.23 -33.89
C LYS A 136 6.13 -23.35 -33.84
N GLU A 137 6.33 -24.41 -34.62
CA GLU A 137 5.43 -25.57 -34.71
C GLU A 137 5.36 -26.30 -33.37
N ASN A 138 6.50 -26.59 -32.75
CA ASN A 138 6.52 -27.25 -31.45
C ASN A 138 5.94 -26.38 -30.33
N ILE A 139 6.08 -25.04 -30.40
CA ILE A 139 5.41 -24.14 -29.46
C ILE A 139 3.89 -24.23 -29.63
N ILE A 140 3.39 -24.18 -30.88
CA ILE A 140 1.96 -24.31 -31.20
C ILE A 140 1.41 -25.65 -30.67
N ASP A 141 2.12 -26.76 -30.92
CA ASP A 141 1.72 -28.09 -30.47
C ASP A 141 1.60 -28.15 -28.94
N LYS A 142 2.57 -27.57 -28.21
CA LYS A 142 2.54 -27.50 -26.74
C LYS A 142 1.43 -26.61 -26.20
N ILE A 143 1.11 -25.52 -26.88
CA ILE A 143 -0.02 -24.66 -26.51
C ILE A 143 -1.34 -25.40 -26.76
N ASN A 144 -1.48 -26.12 -27.87
CA ASN A 144 -2.68 -26.93 -28.16
C ASN A 144 -2.87 -28.09 -27.18
N GLU A 145 -1.77 -28.74 -26.76
CA GLU A 145 -1.80 -29.75 -25.68
C GLU A 145 -2.40 -29.16 -24.40
N LEU A 146 -1.92 -27.98 -23.98
CA LEU A 146 -2.43 -27.30 -22.78
C LEU A 146 -3.90 -26.86 -22.96
N LYS A 147 -4.27 -26.29 -24.12
CA LYS A 147 -5.67 -25.95 -24.44
C LYS A 147 -6.59 -27.17 -24.31
N GLY A 148 -6.14 -28.34 -24.78
CA GLY A 148 -6.87 -29.62 -24.65
C GLY A 148 -7.10 -30.07 -23.20
N LEU A 149 -6.31 -29.57 -22.24
CA LEU A 149 -6.48 -29.80 -20.80
C LEU A 149 -7.37 -28.75 -20.13
N GLY A 150 -7.96 -27.83 -20.91
CA GLY A 150 -8.77 -26.73 -20.40
C GLY A 150 -7.95 -25.62 -19.76
N VAL A 151 -6.73 -25.39 -20.22
CA VAL A 151 -5.93 -24.22 -19.83
C VAL A 151 -6.43 -22.97 -20.54
N GLU A 152 -6.57 -21.89 -19.77
CA GLU A 152 -7.09 -20.59 -20.24
C GLU A 152 -5.98 -19.53 -20.34
N VAL A 153 -4.96 -19.63 -19.48
CA VAL A 153 -3.84 -18.68 -19.41
C VAL A 153 -2.51 -19.40 -19.34
N LEU A 154 -1.46 -18.80 -19.89
CA LEU A 154 -0.13 -19.40 -20.01
C LEU A 154 0.92 -18.68 -19.17
N VAL A 155 1.93 -19.43 -18.75
CA VAL A 155 3.19 -18.94 -18.19
C VAL A 155 4.32 -19.56 -18.98
N VAL A 156 5.32 -18.75 -19.35
CA VAL A 156 6.60 -19.27 -19.84
C VAL A 156 7.70 -18.95 -18.83
N SER A 157 8.55 -19.93 -18.53
CA SER A 157 9.62 -19.80 -17.55
C SER A 157 10.89 -20.57 -17.96
N MET A 158 12.04 -19.91 -17.88
CA MET A 158 13.37 -20.48 -18.11
C MET A 158 14.30 -20.19 -16.93
N ALA A 159 15.21 -21.13 -16.58
CA ALA A 159 16.15 -21.00 -15.45
C ALA A 159 16.93 -19.67 -15.46
N PHE A 160 17.58 -19.35 -16.58
CA PHE A 160 18.38 -18.14 -16.79
C PHE A 160 17.64 -17.06 -17.60
N GLY A 161 16.30 -17.09 -17.59
CA GLY A 161 15.51 -16.09 -18.31
C GLY A 161 15.71 -14.65 -17.82
N VAL A 162 16.16 -14.47 -16.57
CA VAL A 162 16.48 -13.14 -16.02
C VAL A 162 17.76 -12.54 -16.58
N ASP A 163 18.64 -13.39 -17.11
CA ASP A 163 19.87 -12.96 -17.80
C ASP A 163 19.58 -12.68 -19.29
N ASP A 164 18.76 -13.52 -19.93
CA ASP A 164 18.31 -13.37 -21.32
C ASP A 164 16.88 -13.92 -21.50
N MET A 165 15.94 -13.04 -21.84
CA MET A 165 14.52 -13.38 -22.03
C MET A 165 14.18 -13.83 -23.47
N THR A 166 15.14 -13.89 -24.38
CA THR A 166 14.90 -14.07 -25.83
C THR A 166 14.00 -15.29 -26.13
N GLU A 167 14.25 -16.42 -25.48
CA GLU A 167 13.44 -17.63 -25.68
C GLU A 167 12.04 -17.53 -25.07
N GLU A 168 11.90 -16.89 -23.91
CA GLU A 168 10.60 -16.68 -23.28
C GLU A 168 9.72 -15.75 -24.13
N VAL A 169 10.30 -14.65 -24.63
CA VAL A 169 9.64 -13.70 -25.55
C VAL A 169 9.19 -14.41 -26.84
N ARG A 170 10.00 -15.35 -27.36
CA ARG A 170 9.62 -16.12 -28.56
C ARG A 170 8.36 -16.97 -28.32
N VAL A 171 8.25 -17.63 -27.18
CA VAL A 171 7.05 -18.40 -26.82
C VAL A 171 5.86 -17.47 -26.62
N ALA A 172 6.05 -16.34 -25.94
CA ALA A 172 5.00 -15.37 -25.70
C ALA A 172 4.40 -14.83 -27.00
N LYS A 173 5.24 -14.45 -27.97
CA LYS A 173 4.78 -13.99 -29.27
C LYS A 173 3.90 -15.03 -30.00
N VAL A 174 4.27 -16.30 -29.95
CA VAL A 174 3.47 -17.37 -30.59
C VAL A 174 2.15 -17.58 -29.84
N ALA A 175 2.15 -17.52 -28.51
CA ALA A 175 0.93 -17.61 -27.71
C ALA A 175 -0.03 -16.44 -27.98
N GLU A 176 0.48 -15.22 -28.09
CA GLU A 176 -0.29 -14.03 -28.46
C GLU A 176 -0.89 -14.15 -29.87
N GLU A 177 -0.12 -14.63 -30.86
CA GLU A 177 -0.62 -14.93 -32.22
C GLU A 177 -1.75 -15.98 -32.20
N MET A 178 -1.76 -16.87 -31.19
CA MET A 178 -2.82 -17.88 -30.96
C MET A 178 -3.98 -17.40 -30.07
N GLY A 179 -3.97 -16.11 -29.67
CA GLY A 179 -4.98 -15.51 -28.82
C GLY A 179 -4.97 -16.00 -27.37
N MET A 180 -3.86 -16.55 -26.89
CA MET A 180 -3.72 -17.01 -25.50
C MET A 180 -3.04 -15.94 -24.64
N PRO A 181 -3.66 -15.50 -23.53
CA PRO A 181 -2.99 -14.66 -22.54
C PRO A 181 -1.76 -15.40 -21.99
N ILE A 182 -0.61 -14.71 -21.92
CA ILE A 182 0.65 -15.30 -21.45
C ILE A 182 1.42 -14.35 -20.55
N THR A 183 2.00 -14.89 -19.48
CA THR A 183 2.95 -14.19 -18.60
C THR A 183 4.37 -14.72 -18.82
N ILE A 184 5.34 -13.81 -19.01
CA ILE A 184 6.77 -14.13 -19.03
C ILE A 184 7.32 -14.04 -17.60
N ALA A 185 7.82 -15.14 -17.05
CA ALA A 185 8.21 -15.21 -15.65
C ALA A 185 9.37 -14.24 -15.30
N SER A 186 10.32 -14.05 -16.21
CA SER A 186 11.47 -13.14 -16.04
C SER A 186 11.16 -11.67 -16.31
N ASP A 187 9.95 -11.36 -16.78
CA ASP A 187 9.48 -9.98 -16.92
C ASP A 187 8.81 -9.47 -15.63
N ILE A 188 8.18 -10.37 -14.87
CA ILE A 188 7.61 -10.08 -13.54
C ILE A 188 8.70 -9.67 -12.54
N THR A 189 9.83 -10.38 -12.53
CA THR A 189 10.97 -10.10 -11.63
C THR A 189 12.29 -10.50 -12.28
N LYS A 190 13.36 -9.75 -11.97
CA LYS A 190 14.73 -10.04 -12.41
C LYS A 190 15.52 -10.87 -11.40
N LEU A 191 14.88 -11.38 -10.35
CA LEU A 191 15.55 -12.22 -9.36
C LEU A 191 15.66 -13.68 -9.78
N TYR A 192 16.74 -14.32 -9.33
CA TYR A 192 16.91 -15.77 -9.40
C TYR A 192 15.89 -16.51 -8.50
N GLY A 193 15.80 -17.83 -8.65
CA GLY A 193 14.85 -18.67 -7.91
C GLY A 193 13.70 -19.15 -8.78
N LEU A 194 14.01 -20.07 -9.70
CA LEU A 194 13.12 -20.54 -10.76
C LEU A 194 11.73 -20.95 -10.28
N THR A 195 11.63 -21.74 -9.19
CA THR A 195 10.32 -22.16 -8.65
C THR A 195 9.50 -20.99 -8.13
N ARG A 196 10.10 -20.09 -7.34
CA ARG A 196 9.41 -18.91 -6.78
C ARG A 196 8.98 -17.94 -7.89
N ARG A 197 9.83 -17.74 -8.91
CA ARG A 197 9.54 -16.91 -10.07
C ARG A 197 8.40 -17.48 -10.92
N THR A 198 8.48 -18.77 -11.26
CA THR A 198 7.41 -19.48 -12.00
C THR A 198 6.09 -19.44 -11.23
N LYS A 199 6.14 -19.64 -9.92
CA LYS A 199 4.94 -19.59 -9.07
C LYS A 199 4.33 -18.19 -9.01
N THR A 200 5.16 -17.15 -8.89
CA THR A 200 4.69 -15.75 -8.94
C THR A 200 4.03 -15.44 -10.29
N ALA A 201 4.64 -15.89 -11.39
CA ALA A 201 4.07 -15.75 -12.73
C ALA A 201 2.76 -16.51 -12.93
N ALA A 202 2.61 -17.69 -12.31
CA ALA A 202 1.36 -18.45 -12.33
C ALA A 202 0.24 -17.73 -11.58
N ILE A 203 0.52 -17.17 -10.40
CA ILE A 203 -0.47 -16.36 -9.66
C ILE A 203 -0.87 -15.14 -10.50
N ASN A 204 0.10 -14.45 -11.11
CA ASN A 204 -0.15 -13.32 -12.01
C ASN A 204 -1.05 -13.68 -13.19
N ALA A 205 -0.73 -14.77 -13.89
CA ALA A 205 -1.50 -15.24 -15.05
C ALA A 205 -2.93 -15.62 -14.65
N SER A 206 -3.10 -16.25 -13.49
CA SER A 206 -4.39 -16.79 -13.04
C SER A 206 -5.48 -15.74 -12.78
N ILE A 207 -5.11 -14.49 -12.55
CA ILE A 207 -6.05 -13.38 -12.30
C ILE A 207 -6.15 -12.42 -13.50
N LEU A 208 -5.37 -12.64 -14.56
CA LEU A 208 -5.20 -11.67 -15.64
C LEU A 208 -6.52 -11.39 -16.38
N PRO A 209 -7.30 -12.38 -16.86
CA PRO A 209 -8.57 -12.14 -17.55
C PRO A 209 -9.56 -11.32 -16.70
N LYS A 210 -9.78 -11.71 -15.45
CA LYS A 210 -10.66 -10.99 -14.52
C LYS A 210 -10.29 -9.52 -14.34
N MET A 211 -8.99 -9.26 -14.19
CA MET A 211 -8.47 -7.91 -14.03
C MET A 211 -8.58 -7.07 -15.31
N LEU A 212 -8.36 -7.69 -16.47
CA LEU A 212 -8.53 -7.02 -17.77
C LEU A 212 -9.98 -6.61 -18.01
N ASP A 213 -10.94 -7.49 -17.75
CA ASP A 213 -12.36 -7.20 -17.96
C ASP A 213 -12.82 -6.01 -17.11
N THR A 214 -12.45 -6.02 -15.83
CA THR A 214 -12.78 -4.94 -14.89
C THR A 214 -12.14 -3.62 -15.33
N SER A 215 -10.86 -3.64 -15.69
CA SER A 215 -10.11 -2.43 -16.03
C SER A 215 -10.57 -1.81 -17.35
N ASN A 216 -10.80 -2.64 -18.38
CA ASN A 216 -11.30 -2.19 -19.68
C ASN A 216 -12.72 -1.62 -19.57
N SER A 217 -13.59 -2.24 -18.76
CA SER A 217 -14.95 -1.75 -18.48
C SER A 217 -14.90 -0.38 -17.81
N THR A 218 -14.02 -0.24 -16.81
CA THR A 218 -13.83 1.01 -16.08
C THR A 218 -13.27 2.11 -16.98
N GLU A 219 -12.23 1.83 -17.78
CA GLU A 219 -11.62 2.80 -18.69
C GLU A 219 -12.61 3.34 -19.71
N LYS A 220 -13.33 2.44 -20.41
CA LYS A 220 -14.34 2.83 -21.40
C LYS A 220 -15.39 3.74 -20.79
N SER A 221 -15.79 3.44 -19.56
CA SER A 221 -16.84 4.17 -18.90
C SER A 221 -16.38 5.53 -18.35
N VAL A 222 -15.15 5.63 -17.83
CA VAL A 222 -14.55 6.92 -17.47
C VAL A 222 -14.39 7.79 -18.72
N ARG A 223 -13.88 7.25 -19.83
CA ARG A 223 -13.79 8.00 -21.10
C ARG A 223 -15.14 8.49 -21.63
N SER A 224 -16.23 7.73 -21.39
CA SER A 224 -17.59 8.15 -21.80
C SER A 224 -18.10 9.42 -21.11
N THR A 225 -17.42 9.88 -20.06
CA THR A 225 -17.75 11.13 -19.35
C THR A 225 -17.10 12.38 -19.95
N GLY A 226 -16.30 12.23 -21.01
CA GLY A 226 -15.61 13.35 -21.67
C GLY A 226 -14.22 13.66 -21.10
N VAL A 227 -13.66 12.76 -20.29
CA VAL A 227 -12.29 12.84 -19.77
C VAL A 227 -11.32 12.20 -20.76
N ASP A 228 -10.29 12.95 -21.14
CA ASP A 228 -9.31 12.53 -22.16
C ASP A 228 -8.03 11.89 -21.56
N VAL A 229 -7.85 11.95 -20.23
CA VAL A 229 -6.66 11.40 -19.58
C VAL A 229 -6.73 9.87 -19.41
N PRO A 230 -5.59 9.16 -19.49
CA PRO A 230 -5.55 7.73 -19.22
C PRO A 230 -6.01 7.40 -17.80
N LEU A 231 -6.76 6.30 -17.65
CA LEU A 231 -7.09 5.76 -16.34
C LEU A 231 -5.87 5.05 -15.75
N MET A 232 -5.44 5.52 -14.58
CA MET A 232 -4.38 4.91 -13.81
C MET A 232 -4.93 3.88 -12.81
N ILE A 233 -4.10 2.90 -12.46
CA ILE A 233 -4.43 1.80 -11.56
C ILE A 233 -3.46 1.83 -10.39
N MET A 234 -4.01 1.88 -9.18
CA MET A 234 -3.24 1.84 -7.95
C MET A 234 -2.57 0.47 -7.76
N ARG A 235 -1.31 0.49 -7.34
CA ARG A 235 -0.49 -0.67 -7.00
C ARG A 235 -0.44 -0.87 -5.48
N GLY A 236 -0.19 -2.11 -5.05
CA GLY A 236 -0.01 -2.49 -3.66
C GLY A 236 1.23 -1.91 -2.99
N ASP A 237 2.19 -1.38 -3.75
CA ASP A 237 3.40 -0.72 -3.25
C ASP A 237 3.27 0.82 -3.12
N GLY A 238 2.05 1.35 -3.24
CA GLY A 238 1.79 2.79 -3.16
C GLY A 238 1.94 3.55 -4.48
N GLY A 239 2.35 2.87 -5.56
CA GLY A 239 2.46 3.45 -6.89
C GLY A 239 1.15 3.43 -7.67
N ALA A 240 1.18 4.04 -8.86
CA ALA A 240 0.19 3.85 -9.91
C ALA A 240 0.87 3.35 -11.20
N MET A 241 0.09 2.70 -12.05
CA MET A 241 0.49 2.30 -13.40
C MET A 241 -0.67 2.45 -14.38
N ASP A 242 -0.38 2.52 -15.67
CA ASP A 242 -1.42 2.52 -16.69
C ASP A 242 -2.01 1.11 -16.90
N ILE A 243 -3.06 1.03 -17.72
CA ILE A 243 -3.70 -0.24 -18.05
C ILE A 243 -2.77 -1.17 -18.83
N SER A 244 -1.88 -0.63 -19.68
CA SER A 244 -0.95 -1.41 -20.51
C SER A 244 0.00 -2.23 -19.64
N GLU A 245 0.58 -1.61 -18.61
CA GLU A 245 1.44 -2.26 -17.65
C GLU A 245 0.67 -3.20 -16.71
N MET A 246 -0.56 -2.83 -16.33
CA MET A 246 -1.42 -3.73 -15.57
C MET A 246 -1.69 -5.03 -16.33
N LYS A 247 -1.79 -5.03 -17.67
CA LYS A 247 -1.97 -6.28 -18.46
C LYS A 247 -0.80 -7.24 -18.32
N LYS A 248 0.42 -6.74 -18.07
CA LYS A 248 1.61 -7.57 -17.87
C LYS A 248 1.67 -8.08 -16.43
N ARG A 249 1.34 -7.20 -15.47
CA ARG A 249 1.60 -7.40 -14.04
C ARG A 249 0.36 -7.12 -13.16
N PRO A 250 -0.82 -7.73 -13.41
CA PRO A 250 -2.03 -7.48 -12.60
C PRO A 250 -1.84 -7.80 -11.12
N ILE A 251 -0.91 -8.71 -10.79
CA ILE A 251 -0.58 -9.08 -9.41
C ILE A 251 -0.10 -7.88 -8.57
N LEU A 252 0.45 -6.83 -9.20
CA LEU A 252 0.87 -5.61 -8.50
C LEU A 252 -0.31 -4.80 -7.93
N THR A 253 -1.54 -5.09 -8.33
CA THR A 253 -2.76 -4.44 -7.80
C THR A 253 -3.27 -5.08 -6.51
N MET A 254 -2.68 -6.20 -6.09
CA MET A 254 -2.99 -6.85 -4.83
C MET A 254 -2.69 -5.89 -3.67
N LEU A 255 -3.62 -5.77 -2.72
CA LEU A 255 -3.53 -4.80 -1.60
C LEU A 255 -3.48 -3.31 -2.04
N SER A 256 -3.93 -2.96 -3.25
CA SER A 256 -3.93 -1.56 -3.72
C SER A 256 -4.79 -0.61 -2.89
N GLY A 257 -5.93 -1.07 -2.33
CA GLY A 257 -6.78 -0.28 -1.43
C GLY A 257 -6.04 0.14 -0.14
N PRO A 258 -5.55 -0.83 0.66
CA PRO A 258 -4.72 -0.50 1.83
C PRO A 258 -3.50 0.36 1.49
N ALA A 259 -2.86 0.09 0.34
CA ALA A 259 -1.74 0.92 -0.13
C ALA A 259 -2.15 2.37 -0.40
N ALA A 260 -3.32 2.59 -1.00
CA ALA A 260 -3.84 3.93 -1.26
C ALA A 260 -4.01 4.71 0.03
N SER A 261 -4.59 4.11 1.05
CA SER A 261 -4.79 4.78 2.33
C SER A 261 -3.47 5.09 3.07
N VAL A 262 -2.45 4.22 2.98
CA VAL A 262 -1.09 4.54 3.48
C VAL A 262 -0.52 5.73 2.72
N MET A 263 -0.67 5.77 1.39
CA MET A 263 -0.22 6.89 0.56
C MET A 263 -0.99 8.18 0.86
N GLY A 264 -2.29 8.11 1.10
CA GLY A 264 -3.09 9.25 1.57
C GLY A 264 -2.57 9.77 2.91
N SER A 265 -2.23 8.87 3.83
CA SER A 265 -1.66 9.24 5.13
C SER A 265 -0.27 9.90 4.98
N LEU A 266 0.57 9.37 4.11
CA LEU A 266 1.88 9.95 3.85
C LEU A 266 1.80 11.31 3.15
N MET A 267 0.97 11.42 2.11
CA MET A 267 1.00 12.57 1.19
C MET A 267 0.04 13.69 1.60
N TYR A 268 -1.16 13.35 2.08
CA TYR A 268 -2.17 14.32 2.48
C TYR A 268 -2.02 14.71 3.95
N LEU A 269 -1.91 13.70 4.84
CA LEU A 269 -1.76 13.93 6.28
C LEU A 269 -0.32 14.23 6.70
N ARG A 270 0.65 14.05 5.77
CA ARG A 270 2.08 14.31 5.99
C ARG A 270 2.70 13.49 7.13
N VAL A 271 2.12 12.30 7.38
CA VAL A 271 2.62 11.39 8.40
C VAL A 271 4.03 10.97 8.04
N SER A 272 4.97 11.19 8.95
CA SER A 272 6.38 10.85 8.76
C SER A 272 6.76 9.57 9.52
N ASN A 273 6.27 9.40 10.74
CA ASN A 273 6.40 8.19 11.54
C ASN A 273 5.06 7.85 12.17
N GLY A 274 4.59 6.61 11.99
CA GLY A 274 3.31 6.19 12.54
C GLY A 274 2.90 4.78 12.12
N ILE A 275 2.07 4.17 12.93
CA ILE A 275 1.37 2.94 12.59
C ILE A 275 0.03 3.34 12.01
N TYR A 276 -0.09 3.13 10.72
CA TYR A 276 -1.31 3.27 9.99
C TYR A 276 -2.34 2.25 10.50
N PHE A 277 -3.56 2.71 10.79
CA PHE A 277 -4.61 1.91 11.41
C PHE A 277 -5.94 2.21 10.72
N GLU A 278 -6.23 1.52 9.62
CA GLU A 278 -7.47 1.70 8.88
C GLU A 278 -8.53 0.71 9.30
N VAL A 279 -9.70 1.23 9.67
CA VAL A 279 -10.83 0.41 10.05
C VAL A 279 -11.98 0.66 9.08
N GLY A 280 -12.33 -0.39 8.34
CA GLY A 280 -13.52 -0.42 7.50
C GLY A 280 -14.75 -0.99 8.20
N GLY A 281 -15.72 -1.45 7.40
CA GLY A 281 -16.85 -2.23 7.89
C GLY A 281 -16.53 -3.72 8.09
N THR A 282 -15.57 -4.25 7.33
CA THR A 282 -15.30 -5.69 7.25
C THR A 282 -13.91 -6.08 7.75
N SER A 283 -12.89 -5.26 7.47
CA SER A 283 -11.50 -5.51 7.87
C SER A 283 -10.85 -4.29 8.52
N THR A 284 -9.77 -4.55 9.25
CA THR A 284 -8.80 -3.54 9.71
C THR A 284 -7.46 -3.80 9.02
N ASN A 285 -6.86 -2.77 8.45
CA ASN A 285 -5.56 -2.83 7.78
C ASN A 285 -4.53 -2.05 8.61
N ILE A 286 -3.42 -2.69 8.98
CA ILE A 286 -2.38 -2.10 9.82
C ILE A 286 -1.05 -2.11 9.07
N GLY A 287 -0.40 -0.95 8.97
CA GLY A 287 0.86 -0.78 8.25
C GLY A 287 1.77 0.23 8.93
N VAL A 288 2.98 0.40 8.42
CA VAL A 288 3.99 1.29 9.02
C VAL A 288 4.43 2.35 8.03
N ILE A 289 4.49 3.59 8.49
CA ILE A 289 5.24 4.67 7.85
C ILE A 289 6.42 4.98 8.77
N LYS A 290 7.63 4.93 8.23
CA LYS A 290 8.88 5.25 8.94
C LYS A 290 9.70 6.22 8.11
N ASN A 291 10.15 7.32 8.71
CA ASN A 291 10.99 8.33 8.07
C ASN A 291 10.41 8.86 6.74
N GLY A 292 9.10 9.11 6.70
CA GLY A 292 8.41 9.59 5.51
C GLY A 292 8.33 8.57 4.37
N ARG A 293 8.52 7.28 4.68
CA ARG A 293 8.45 6.17 3.72
C ARG A 293 7.55 5.06 4.24
N PRO A 294 6.68 4.49 3.41
CA PRO A 294 5.91 3.33 3.83
C PRO A 294 6.83 2.09 3.88
N ALA A 295 6.58 1.22 4.84
CA ALA A 295 7.24 -0.07 4.94
C ALA A 295 6.82 -0.98 3.76
N ILE A 296 7.79 -1.65 3.15
CA ILE A 296 7.60 -2.53 1.99
C ILE A 296 8.14 -3.92 2.32
N ASP A 297 7.42 -4.96 1.89
CA ASP A 297 7.87 -6.36 1.92
C ASP A 297 7.32 -7.13 0.71
N TYR A 298 7.71 -8.40 0.57
CA TYR A 298 7.14 -9.31 -0.41
C TYR A 298 5.78 -9.82 0.03
N SER A 299 4.80 -9.74 -0.85
CA SER A 299 3.50 -10.32 -0.60
C SER A 299 3.58 -11.83 -0.46
N ILE A 300 2.75 -12.37 0.43
CA ILE A 300 2.64 -13.81 0.71
C ILE A 300 1.26 -14.29 0.24
N VAL A 301 1.24 -15.38 -0.54
CA VAL A 301 0.01 -16.08 -0.92
C VAL A 301 0.09 -17.50 -0.39
N ASP A 302 -0.77 -17.84 0.58
CA ASP A 302 -0.79 -19.15 1.28
C ASP A 302 0.59 -19.63 1.76
N GLY A 303 1.31 -18.79 2.52
CA GLY A 303 2.67 -19.09 2.99
C GLY A 303 3.74 -19.06 1.90
N HIS A 304 3.39 -18.84 0.64
CA HIS A 304 4.35 -18.67 -0.45
C HIS A 304 4.75 -17.21 -0.59
N LYS A 305 5.98 -16.88 -0.17
CA LYS A 305 6.60 -15.58 -0.48
C LYS A 305 6.71 -15.41 -1.99
N THR A 306 6.03 -14.41 -2.54
CA THR A 306 6.08 -14.06 -3.98
C THR A 306 7.25 -13.10 -4.23
N TYR A 307 7.56 -12.77 -5.49
CA TYR A 307 8.47 -11.67 -5.82
C TYR A 307 7.74 -10.34 -6.09
N VAL A 308 6.50 -10.22 -5.60
CA VAL A 308 5.73 -8.98 -5.71
C VAL A 308 6.00 -8.13 -4.50
N SER A 309 6.59 -6.96 -4.73
CA SER A 309 6.74 -5.93 -3.72
C SER A 309 5.39 -5.28 -3.44
N SER A 310 5.06 -5.12 -2.17
CA SER A 310 3.84 -4.48 -1.67
C SER A 310 4.16 -3.74 -0.39
N LEU A 311 3.34 -2.77 -0.02
CA LEU A 311 3.36 -2.24 1.33
C LEU A 311 3.14 -3.38 2.31
N ASP A 312 3.92 -3.39 3.41
CA ASP A 312 3.73 -4.36 4.47
C ASP A 312 2.53 -3.95 5.31
N VAL A 313 1.37 -4.45 4.88
CA VAL A 313 0.09 -4.20 5.50
C VAL A 313 -0.53 -5.51 5.93
N GLN A 314 -0.87 -5.59 7.20
CA GLN A 314 -1.53 -6.72 7.82
C GLN A 314 -3.03 -6.50 7.80
N VAL A 315 -3.76 -7.41 7.15
CA VAL A 315 -5.22 -7.36 7.00
C VAL A 315 -5.86 -8.28 8.05
N LEU A 316 -6.69 -7.72 8.91
CA LEU A 316 -7.39 -8.42 9.97
C LEU A 316 -8.90 -8.46 9.71
N GLY A 317 -9.51 -9.62 9.90
CA GLY A 317 -10.97 -9.83 9.86
C GLY A 317 -11.71 -9.29 11.08
N VAL A 318 -11.31 -8.13 11.61
CA VAL A 318 -11.99 -7.43 12.70
C VAL A 318 -12.07 -5.95 12.36
N ALA A 319 -13.24 -5.34 12.47
CA ALA A 319 -13.52 -3.99 11.98
C ALA A 319 -14.73 -3.39 12.69
N GLY A 320 -15.15 -2.17 12.32
CA GLY A 320 -16.31 -1.51 12.94
C GLY A 320 -17.61 -2.32 12.81
N GLY A 321 -17.78 -3.05 11.71
CA GLY A 321 -18.95 -3.89 11.42
C GLY A 321 -18.84 -5.36 11.75
N SER A 322 -17.76 -5.79 12.41
CA SER A 322 -17.59 -7.19 12.77
C SER A 322 -18.69 -7.64 13.73
N MET A 323 -19.27 -8.79 13.41
CA MET A 323 -20.36 -9.38 14.19
C MET A 323 -19.82 -10.07 15.43
N ILE A 324 -20.66 -10.14 16.47
CA ILE A 324 -20.31 -10.78 17.73
C ILE A 324 -20.64 -12.27 17.64
N ARG A 325 -19.74 -13.12 18.15
CA ARG A 325 -19.98 -14.55 18.37
C ARG A 325 -20.02 -14.83 19.87
N ALA A 326 -21.06 -15.50 20.33
CA ALA A 326 -21.25 -15.78 21.74
C ALA A 326 -21.88 -17.16 21.97
N ASP A 327 -21.64 -17.70 23.16
CA ASP A 327 -22.30 -18.90 23.68
C ASP A 327 -23.02 -18.58 25.00
N SER A 328 -23.50 -19.62 25.68
CA SER A 328 -24.20 -19.51 26.97
C SER A 328 -23.36 -18.93 28.12
N GLU A 329 -22.04 -18.85 27.99
CA GLU A 329 -21.15 -18.43 29.06
C GLU A 329 -20.46 -17.09 28.77
N LYS A 330 -20.14 -16.80 27.50
CA LYS A 330 -19.29 -15.65 27.14
C LYS A 330 -19.41 -15.23 25.68
N ILE A 331 -18.82 -14.07 25.42
CA ILE A 331 -18.42 -13.68 24.07
C ILE A 331 -17.20 -14.50 23.67
N ILE A 332 -17.38 -15.36 22.66
CA ILE A 332 -16.32 -16.25 22.16
C ILE A 332 -15.36 -15.45 21.29
N ASP A 333 -15.90 -14.67 20.36
CA ASP A 333 -15.11 -13.98 19.34
C ASP A 333 -15.84 -12.78 18.73
N VAL A 334 -15.10 -11.94 17.99
CA VAL A 334 -15.64 -10.84 17.18
C VAL A 334 -15.11 -10.95 15.76
N GLY A 335 -16.00 -11.07 14.78
CA GLY A 335 -15.68 -11.49 13.41
C GLY A 335 -15.46 -13.00 13.28
N PRO A 336 -14.92 -13.49 12.15
CA PRO A 336 -14.47 -12.72 10.99
C PRO A 336 -15.60 -12.17 10.10
N ARG A 337 -16.85 -12.61 10.30
CA ARG A 337 -17.98 -12.07 9.53
C ARG A 337 -18.33 -10.66 9.97
N SER A 338 -18.78 -9.87 9.01
CA SER A 338 -19.31 -8.52 9.22
C SER A 338 -20.79 -8.48 8.91
N ALA A 339 -21.49 -7.50 9.49
CA ALA A 339 -22.92 -7.32 9.26
C ALA A 339 -23.25 -7.15 7.77
N HIS A 340 -22.37 -6.51 6.99
CA HIS A 340 -22.51 -6.38 5.54
C HIS A 340 -22.53 -7.74 4.83
N ILE A 341 -21.61 -8.65 5.17
CA ILE A 341 -21.55 -10.01 4.58
C ILE A 341 -22.82 -10.81 4.94
N ALA A 342 -23.34 -10.60 6.14
CA ALA A 342 -24.55 -11.24 6.64
C ALA A 342 -25.86 -10.59 6.14
N GLY A 343 -25.78 -9.48 5.39
CA GLY A 343 -26.96 -8.75 4.91
C GLY A 343 -27.78 -8.10 6.02
N MET A 344 -27.14 -7.67 7.11
CA MET A 344 -27.79 -7.04 8.26
C MET A 344 -27.34 -5.60 8.48
N ASP A 345 -28.27 -4.80 9.00
CA ASP A 345 -27.99 -3.44 9.46
C ASP A 345 -27.30 -3.46 10.84
N TYR A 346 -26.51 -2.41 11.11
CA TYR A 346 -25.86 -2.23 12.39
C TYR A 346 -26.88 -1.61 13.34
N ALA A 347 -27.00 -2.16 14.55
CA ALA A 347 -27.97 -1.65 15.51
C ALA A 347 -27.78 -0.16 15.84
N VAL A 348 -26.53 0.30 15.94
CA VAL A 348 -26.21 1.71 16.24
C VAL A 348 -26.65 2.70 15.15
N PHE A 349 -26.86 2.25 13.91
CA PHE A 349 -27.36 3.09 12.81
C PHE A 349 -28.83 2.82 12.48
N THR A 350 -29.48 1.93 13.23
CA THR A 350 -30.92 1.66 13.10
C THR A 350 -31.68 2.67 13.97
N PRO A 351 -32.77 3.29 13.47
CA PRO A 351 -33.60 4.18 14.29
C PRO A 351 -34.11 3.49 15.56
N GLU A 352 -34.11 4.22 16.67
CA GLU A 352 -34.42 3.65 18.00
C GLU A 352 -35.86 3.13 18.08
N GLU A 353 -36.77 3.82 17.41
CA GLU A 353 -38.18 3.50 17.28
C GLU A 353 -38.46 2.21 16.50
N GLU A 354 -37.51 1.74 15.67
CA GLU A 354 -37.62 0.44 15.00
C GLU A 354 -37.28 -0.71 15.95
N ILE A 355 -36.48 -0.46 17.00
CA ILE A 355 -35.96 -1.48 17.92
C ILE A 355 -36.98 -1.78 19.02
N ILE A 356 -38.07 -2.45 18.63
CA ILE A 356 -39.17 -2.85 19.49
C ILE A 356 -39.06 -4.35 19.81
N GLU A 357 -39.17 -4.70 21.10
CA GLU A 357 -39.07 -6.08 21.62
C GLU A 357 -37.87 -6.85 21.03
N PRO A 358 -36.62 -6.34 21.18
CA PRO A 358 -35.45 -6.99 20.61
C PRO A 358 -35.22 -8.35 21.29
N THR A 359 -35.01 -9.39 20.47
CA THR A 359 -34.79 -10.76 20.92
C THR A 359 -33.46 -11.30 20.40
N LEU A 360 -32.72 -12.00 21.25
CA LEU A 360 -31.44 -12.62 20.90
C LEU A 360 -31.69 -13.85 20.02
N GLU A 361 -30.94 -13.96 18.92
CA GLU A 361 -30.93 -15.11 18.03
C GLU A 361 -29.48 -15.47 17.68
N PHE A 362 -29.18 -16.77 17.65
CA PHE A 362 -27.91 -17.30 17.14
C PHE A 362 -28.13 -17.93 15.77
N PHE A 363 -27.20 -17.73 14.84
CA PHE A 363 -27.32 -18.25 13.48
C PHE A 363 -25.96 -18.36 12.77
N ALA A 364 -25.93 -19.02 11.61
CA ALA A 364 -24.80 -19.04 10.69
C ALA A 364 -25.01 -18.00 9.56
N PRO A 365 -24.12 -17.00 9.39
CA PRO A 365 -24.26 -15.99 8.33
C PRO A 365 -24.14 -16.51 6.90
N LYS A 366 -23.30 -17.54 6.68
CA LYS A 366 -23.10 -18.23 5.41
C LYS A 366 -22.98 -19.74 5.64
N ASP A 367 -23.16 -20.51 4.57
CA ASP A 367 -22.93 -21.95 4.60
C ASP A 367 -21.50 -22.27 5.06
N GLY A 368 -21.40 -23.10 6.10
CA GLY A 368 -20.12 -23.48 6.73
C GLY A 368 -19.65 -22.56 7.85
N ASP A 369 -20.32 -21.43 8.09
CA ASP A 369 -20.08 -20.63 9.30
C ASP A 369 -20.66 -21.34 10.54
N PRO A 370 -20.06 -21.15 11.74
CA PRO A 370 -20.65 -21.65 12.99
C PRO A 370 -21.98 -20.95 13.30
N GLU A 371 -22.88 -21.64 14.00
CA GLU A 371 -24.20 -21.13 14.40
C GLU A 371 -24.16 -20.31 15.71
N ASP A 372 -23.06 -19.60 15.97
CA ASP A 372 -22.82 -18.84 17.21
C ASP A 372 -22.81 -17.31 16.99
N TYR A 373 -23.18 -16.84 15.80
CA TYR A 373 -23.24 -15.40 15.52
C TYR A 373 -24.51 -14.78 16.08
N VAL A 374 -24.35 -13.61 16.69
CA VAL A 374 -25.43 -12.85 17.31
C VAL A 374 -26.20 -12.06 16.26
N ALA A 375 -27.50 -12.32 16.18
CA ALA A 375 -28.50 -11.46 15.56
C ALA A 375 -29.52 -11.00 16.60
N ILE A 376 -30.11 -9.83 16.35
CA ILE A 376 -31.19 -9.27 17.15
C ILE A 376 -32.41 -9.18 16.26
N ARG A 377 -33.42 -10.00 16.58
CA ARG A 377 -34.71 -10.00 15.87
C ARG A 377 -35.65 -9.02 16.53
N LEU A 378 -36.19 -8.12 15.73
CA LEU A 378 -37.15 -7.10 16.15
C LEU A 378 -38.58 -7.64 16.00
N LYS A 379 -39.55 -7.02 16.69
CA LYS A 379 -40.99 -7.34 16.55
C LYS A 379 -41.48 -7.32 15.11
N SER A 380 -40.92 -6.45 14.27
CA SER A 380 -41.22 -6.35 12.84
C SER A 380 -40.77 -7.57 12.02
N GLY A 381 -39.97 -8.46 12.60
CA GLY A 381 -39.32 -9.59 11.92
C GLY A 381 -37.98 -9.23 11.28
N LYS A 382 -37.62 -7.94 11.20
CA LYS A 382 -36.30 -7.46 10.73
C LYS A 382 -35.19 -7.99 11.66
N ARG A 383 -34.08 -8.44 11.08
CA ARG A 383 -32.86 -8.79 11.80
C ARG A 383 -31.84 -7.66 11.67
N ILE A 384 -31.29 -7.26 12.81
CA ILE A 384 -30.13 -6.35 12.92
C ILE A 384 -29.04 -7.06 13.74
N THR A 385 -27.86 -6.48 13.86
CA THR A 385 -26.79 -7.06 14.69
C THR A 385 -26.02 -6.01 15.49
N ILE A 386 -25.36 -6.49 16.55
CA ILE A 386 -24.45 -5.73 17.39
C ILE A 386 -23.06 -5.81 16.76
N THR A 387 -22.30 -4.72 16.80
CA THR A 387 -20.97 -4.62 16.19
C THR A 387 -19.98 -3.88 17.10
N ASN A 388 -18.69 -3.83 16.72
CA ASN A 388 -17.69 -3.00 17.39
C ASN A 388 -18.10 -1.51 17.45
N SER A 389 -18.69 -0.98 16.38
CA SER A 389 -19.23 0.39 16.39
C SER A 389 -20.33 0.59 17.43
N CYS A 390 -21.18 -0.43 17.67
CA CYS A 390 -22.18 -0.38 18.74
C CYS A 390 -21.50 -0.30 20.12
N ALA A 391 -20.53 -1.17 20.38
CA ALA A 391 -19.81 -1.22 21.64
C ALA A 391 -19.05 0.08 21.96
N ALA A 392 -18.35 0.65 20.97
CA ALA A 392 -17.62 1.89 21.13
C ALA A 392 -18.52 3.11 21.38
N ASN A 393 -19.72 3.16 20.76
CA ASN A 393 -20.72 4.19 21.06
C ASN A 393 -21.30 4.03 22.48
N VAL A 394 -21.61 2.80 22.91
CA VAL A 394 -22.10 2.51 24.28
C VAL A 394 -21.11 2.96 25.35
N LEU A 395 -19.81 2.76 25.13
CA LEU A 395 -18.75 3.15 26.06
C LEU A 395 -18.37 4.64 25.99
N GLY A 396 -19.02 5.43 25.11
CA GLY A 396 -18.72 6.85 24.95
C GLY A 396 -17.35 7.14 24.34
N LEU A 397 -16.74 6.18 23.64
CA LEU A 397 -15.48 6.39 22.93
C LEU A 397 -15.67 7.21 21.66
N ILE A 398 -16.86 7.18 21.06
CA ILE A 398 -17.19 7.86 19.81
C ILE A 398 -17.99 9.12 20.11
N THR A 399 -17.63 10.24 19.47
CA THR A 399 -18.29 11.55 19.63
C THR A 399 -19.00 11.96 18.33
N SER A 400 -19.83 13.01 18.35
CA SER A 400 -20.60 13.47 17.19
C SER A 400 -19.77 13.88 15.97
N GLU A 401 -18.49 14.16 16.18
CA GLU A 401 -17.53 14.53 15.14
C GLU A 401 -16.98 13.30 14.41
N ASP A 402 -17.07 12.12 15.02
CA ASP A 402 -16.60 10.87 14.42
C ASP A 402 -17.60 10.34 13.39
N PHE A 403 -17.11 9.88 12.24
CA PHE A 403 -17.94 9.28 11.19
C PHE A 403 -18.77 8.08 11.67
N SER A 404 -18.27 7.31 12.64
CA SER A 404 -18.95 6.13 13.18
C SER A 404 -19.93 6.44 14.33
N TYR A 405 -20.22 7.72 14.60
CA TYR A 405 -21.20 8.11 15.60
C TYR A 405 -22.60 7.69 15.17
N GLY A 406 -23.32 7.06 16.09
CA GLY A 406 -24.71 6.66 15.85
C GLY A 406 -25.54 6.75 17.11
N ASN A 407 -26.72 6.15 17.07
CA ASN A 407 -27.69 6.21 18.15
C ASN A 407 -27.29 5.25 19.28
N VAL A 408 -26.79 5.83 20.38
CA VAL A 408 -26.34 5.09 21.56
C VAL A 408 -27.47 4.28 22.19
N GLU A 409 -28.69 4.82 22.27
CA GLU A 409 -29.85 4.11 22.83
C GLU A 409 -30.26 2.92 21.96
N SER A 410 -30.12 3.03 20.64
CA SER A 410 -30.36 1.94 19.72
C SER A 410 -29.36 0.80 19.92
N ALA A 411 -28.07 1.14 20.08
CA ALA A 411 -27.04 0.17 20.44
C ALA A 411 -27.31 -0.48 21.81
N ARG A 412 -27.74 0.30 22.82
CA ARG A 412 -28.09 -0.21 24.15
C ARG A 412 -29.27 -1.18 24.11
N LYS A 413 -30.36 -0.80 23.45
CA LYS A 413 -31.56 -1.64 23.30
C LYS A 413 -31.26 -2.95 22.60
N ALA A 414 -30.48 -2.91 21.52
CA ALA A 414 -30.09 -4.12 20.80
C ALA A 414 -29.09 -5.00 21.57
N MET A 415 -28.22 -4.42 22.39
CA MET A 415 -27.24 -5.16 23.19
C MET A 415 -27.84 -5.77 24.47
N LYS A 416 -28.96 -5.23 24.95
CA LYS A 416 -29.64 -5.66 26.17
C LYS A 416 -29.99 -7.16 26.21
N PRO A 417 -30.57 -7.77 25.15
CA PRO A 417 -30.87 -9.22 25.15
C PRO A 417 -29.62 -10.09 25.35
N LEU A 418 -28.49 -9.72 24.73
CA LEU A 418 -27.23 -10.43 24.90
C LEU A 418 -26.67 -10.24 26.32
N ALA A 419 -26.76 -9.02 26.84
CA ALA A 419 -26.33 -8.71 28.21
C ALA A 419 -27.14 -9.50 29.25
N ASP A 420 -28.45 -9.56 29.10
CA ASP A 420 -29.34 -10.34 29.97
C ASP A 420 -29.07 -11.84 29.87
N TYR A 421 -28.85 -12.34 28.65
CA TYR A 421 -28.48 -13.74 28.40
C TYR A 421 -27.17 -14.14 29.09
N LEU A 422 -26.18 -13.26 29.11
CA LEU A 422 -24.87 -13.49 29.74
C LEU A 422 -24.83 -13.13 31.25
N GLY A 423 -25.91 -12.60 31.81
CA GLY A 423 -25.94 -12.11 33.19
C GLY A 423 -24.99 -10.93 33.44
N LYS A 424 -24.90 -9.99 32.48
CA LYS A 424 -23.99 -8.83 32.48
C LYS A 424 -24.73 -7.53 32.23
N THR A 425 -24.08 -6.39 32.49
CA THR A 425 -24.57 -5.10 32.00
C THR A 425 -24.24 -4.90 30.52
N VAL A 426 -24.89 -3.92 29.90
CA VAL A 426 -24.64 -3.55 28.50
C VAL A 426 -23.21 -3.02 28.33
N GLU A 427 -22.70 -2.25 29.29
CA GLU A 427 -21.34 -1.71 29.29
C GLU A 427 -20.29 -2.82 29.45
N GLU A 428 -20.54 -3.81 30.31
CA GLU A 428 -19.67 -4.97 30.45
C GLU A 428 -19.58 -5.78 29.15
N VAL A 429 -20.72 -5.99 28.47
CA VAL A 429 -20.74 -6.62 27.15
C VAL A 429 -19.97 -5.79 26.12
N ALA A 430 -20.17 -4.47 26.10
CA ALA A 430 -19.44 -3.58 25.20
C ALA A 430 -17.91 -3.63 25.42
N GLU A 431 -17.44 -3.62 26.67
CA GLU A 431 -16.01 -3.77 27.00
C GLU A 431 -15.47 -5.13 26.54
N LEU A 432 -16.24 -6.21 26.75
CA LEU A 432 -15.84 -7.55 26.31
C LEU A 432 -15.71 -7.64 24.78
N ILE A 433 -16.61 -6.99 24.03
CA ILE A 433 -16.55 -6.91 22.56
C ILE A 433 -15.26 -6.23 22.12
N LEU A 434 -14.97 -5.02 22.63
CA LEU A 434 -13.77 -4.28 22.22
C LEU A 434 -12.48 -4.98 22.69
N ARG A 435 -12.49 -5.60 23.87
CA ARG A 435 -11.37 -6.42 24.35
C ARG A 435 -11.07 -7.59 23.43
N LYS A 436 -12.09 -8.31 22.94
CA LYS A 436 -11.92 -9.42 21.99
C LYS A 436 -11.34 -8.94 20.66
N SER A 437 -11.76 -7.77 20.19
CA SER A 437 -11.17 -7.15 19.01
C SER A 437 -9.71 -6.74 19.23
N PHE A 438 -9.41 -6.15 20.40
CA PHE A 438 -8.05 -5.77 20.77
C PHE A 438 -7.09 -6.96 20.87
N GLU A 439 -7.52 -8.10 21.42
CA GLU A 439 -6.74 -9.35 21.51
C GLU A 439 -6.23 -9.81 20.13
N LYS A 440 -6.93 -9.48 19.03
CA LYS A 440 -6.50 -9.78 17.66
C LYS A 440 -5.57 -8.72 17.06
N ILE A 441 -5.74 -7.48 17.47
CA ILE A 441 -5.07 -6.31 16.90
C ILE A 441 -3.70 -6.07 17.54
N GLN A 442 -3.62 -6.19 18.86
CA GLN A 442 -2.40 -5.91 19.64
C GLN A 442 -1.18 -6.70 19.14
N PRO A 443 -1.25 -8.02 18.88
CA PRO A 443 -0.08 -8.78 18.45
C PRO A 443 0.50 -8.27 17.13
N VAL A 444 -0.37 -7.85 16.19
CA VAL A 444 0.04 -7.31 14.89
C VAL A 444 0.77 -5.98 15.03
N ILE A 445 0.25 -5.07 15.87
CA ILE A 445 0.94 -3.80 16.16
C ILE A 445 2.31 -4.07 16.77
N LEU A 446 2.40 -4.96 17.76
CA LEU A 446 3.66 -5.30 18.42
C LEU A 446 4.67 -5.96 17.47
N GLU A 447 4.22 -6.83 16.57
CA GLU A 447 5.06 -7.45 15.54
C GLU A 447 5.64 -6.39 14.59
N LEU A 448 4.82 -5.44 14.14
CA LEU A 448 5.28 -4.36 13.26
C LEU A 448 6.26 -3.42 13.97
N ILE A 449 6.03 -3.10 15.24
CA ILE A 449 6.97 -2.32 16.07
C ILE A 449 8.32 -3.02 16.14
N ASP A 450 8.34 -4.32 16.42
CA ASP A 450 9.58 -5.08 16.53
C ASP A 450 10.27 -5.27 15.17
N LYS A 451 9.51 -5.62 14.12
CA LYS A 451 10.03 -5.86 12.76
C LYS A 451 10.72 -4.62 12.21
N TYR A 452 10.13 -3.44 12.41
CA TYR A 452 10.66 -2.19 11.88
C TYR A 452 11.47 -1.37 12.89
N LYS A 453 11.72 -1.92 14.10
CA LYS A 453 12.48 -1.27 15.18
C LYS A 453 12.00 0.17 15.39
N LEU A 454 10.71 0.30 15.61
CA LEU A 454 10.07 1.59 15.84
C LEU A 454 10.25 1.98 17.32
N ASP A 455 10.56 3.25 17.58
CA ASP A 455 10.69 3.76 18.95
C ASP A 455 9.31 4.06 19.54
N ASN A 456 8.92 3.32 20.58
CA ASN A 456 7.62 3.47 21.26
C ASN A 456 7.31 4.91 21.69
N SER A 457 8.32 5.75 21.95
CA SER A 457 8.12 7.15 22.33
C SER A 457 7.75 8.09 21.17
N GLN A 458 8.01 7.66 19.93
CA GLN A 458 7.80 8.44 18.70
C GLN A 458 6.65 7.92 17.83
N ILE A 459 6.09 6.75 18.15
CA ILE A 459 5.02 6.15 17.37
C ILE A 459 3.66 6.73 17.80
N SER A 460 2.81 6.97 16.80
CA SER A 460 1.39 7.19 16.99
C SER A 460 0.57 6.26 16.10
N LEU A 461 -0.63 5.90 16.54
CA LEU A 461 -1.63 5.22 15.72
C LEU A 461 -2.37 6.28 14.88
N ILE A 462 -2.35 6.12 13.57
CA ILE A 462 -3.06 7.02 12.64
C ILE A 462 -4.33 6.33 12.19
N GLY A 463 -5.46 6.74 12.77
CA GLY A 463 -6.76 6.15 12.54
C GLY A 463 -7.42 6.67 11.29
N VAL A 464 -7.67 5.78 10.34
CA VAL A 464 -8.34 6.14 9.09
C VAL A 464 -9.44 5.15 8.70
N GLY A 465 -10.22 5.48 7.68
CA GLY A 465 -11.43 4.75 7.32
C GLY A 465 -12.63 5.13 8.20
N GLY A 466 -13.83 4.85 7.71
CA GLY A 466 -15.07 5.27 8.38
C GLY A 466 -15.30 4.60 9.75
N GLY A 467 -14.61 3.49 10.05
CA GLY A 467 -14.70 2.79 11.32
C GLY A 467 -13.58 3.12 12.31
N ALA A 468 -12.65 4.05 11.99
CA ALA A 468 -11.42 4.26 12.75
C ALA A 468 -11.67 4.38 14.27
N SER A 469 -12.55 5.32 14.63
CA SER A 469 -12.99 5.64 15.99
C SER A 469 -13.63 4.46 16.74
N SER A 470 -14.11 3.43 16.04
CA SER A 470 -14.70 2.24 16.66
C SER A 470 -13.67 1.33 17.33
N LEU A 471 -12.39 1.40 16.97
CA LEU A 471 -11.36 0.52 17.51
C LEU A 471 -10.11 1.27 18.01
N ILE A 472 -9.70 2.34 17.32
CA ILE A 472 -8.39 2.96 17.58
C ILE A 472 -8.29 3.56 18.98
N LYS A 473 -9.32 4.26 19.47
CA LYS A 473 -9.30 4.93 20.78
C LYS A 473 -9.11 3.92 21.91
N TYR A 474 -9.79 2.77 21.80
CA TYR A 474 -9.65 1.66 22.74
C TYR A 474 -8.26 1.03 22.67
N CYS A 475 -7.77 0.72 21.47
CA CYS A 475 -6.45 0.10 21.28
C CYS A 475 -5.32 1.02 21.78
N ALA A 476 -5.36 2.30 21.42
CA ALA A 476 -4.41 3.32 21.84
C ALA A 476 -4.35 3.44 23.37
N SER A 477 -5.51 3.49 24.03
CA SER A 477 -5.59 3.56 25.50
C SER A 477 -5.02 2.31 26.17
N LYS A 478 -5.32 1.10 25.67
CA LYS A 478 -4.81 -0.16 26.27
C LYS A 478 -3.31 -0.36 26.05
N MET A 479 -2.74 0.25 25.01
CA MET A 479 -1.31 0.14 24.69
C MET A 479 -0.46 1.31 25.20
N ASP A 480 -1.10 2.35 25.75
CA ASP A 480 -0.42 3.61 26.11
C ASP A 480 0.33 4.24 24.92
N ILE A 481 -0.31 4.25 23.75
CA ILE A 481 0.22 4.82 22.49
C ILE A 481 -0.61 6.03 22.10
N LYS A 482 0.04 7.10 21.64
CA LYS A 482 -0.65 8.29 21.09
C LYS A 482 -1.47 7.90 19.85
N TYR A 483 -2.60 8.56 19.63
CA TYR A 483 -3.37 8.37 18.40
C TYR A 483 -3.83 9.69 17.81
N SER A 484 -4.17 9.66 16.52
CA SER A 484 -4.89 10.72 15.83
C SER A 484 -5.94 10.13 14.90
N ILE A 485 -7.06 10.83 14.74
CA ILE A 485 -8.05 10.57 13.70
C ILE A 485 -8.19 11.90 12.94
N PRO A 486 -7.61 12.02 11.75
CA PRO A 486 -7.56 13.27 11.01
C PRO A 486 -8.86 13.53 10.22
N ASP A 487 -9.05 14.79 9.84
CA ASP A 487 -10.15 15.18 8.96
C ASP A 487 -10.11 14.40 7.64
N ASN A 488 -11.29 14.01 7.15
CA ASN A 488 -11.45 13.22 5.92
C ASN A 488 -10.88 11.79 5.99
N ALA A 489 -10.60 11.29 7.19
CA ALA A 489 -10.19 9.91 7.44
C ALA A 489 -11.06 8.88 6.70
N GLU A 490 -12.36 9.14 6.56
CA GLU A 490 -13.33 8.27 5.91
C GLU A 490 -13.12 8.12 4.39
N VAL A 491 -12.40 9.04 3.74
CA VAL A 491 -12.10 9.02 2.30
C VAL A 491 -10.59 9.00 2.00
N ILE A 492 -9.74 8.68 2.99
CA ILE A 492 -8.28 8.78 2.84
C ILE A 492 -7.73 7.91 1.70
N SER A 493 -8.37 6.75 1.44
CA SER A 493 -7.99 5.83 0.36
C SER A 493 -8.13 6.53 -0.98
N SER A 494 -9.30 7.13 -1.25
CA SER A 494 -9.56 7.90 -2.47
C SER A 494 -8.63 9.11 -2.60
N ILE A 495 -8.27 9.77 -1.50
CA ILE A 495 -7.26 10.84 -1.50
C ILE A 495 -5.90 10.29 -1.92
N GLY A 496 -5.47 9.17 -1.35
CA GLY A 496 -4.21 8.53 -1.70
C GLY A 496 -4.16 8.06 -3.14
N VAL A 497 -5.27 7.54 -3.68
CA VAL A 497 -5.41 7.23 -5.10
C VAL A 497 -5.24 8.49 -5.95
N ALA A 498 -5.90 9.60 -5.59
CA ALA A 498 -5.81 10.86 -6.32
C ALA A 498 -4.39 11.44 -6.33
N LEU A 499 -3.64 11.23 -5.23
CA LEU A 499 -2.26 11.69 -5.06
C LEU A 499 -1.22 10.68 -5.54
N ALA A 500 -1.63 9.50 -6.00
CA ALA A 500 -0.70 8.44 -6.40
C ALA A 500 0.24 8.91 -7.52
N MET A 501 1.49 8.47 -7.42
CA MET A 501 2.53 8.72 -8.41
C MET A 501 2.84 7.43 -9.15
N VAL A 502 3.26 7.54 -10.40
CA VAL A 502 3.81 6.41 -11.14
C VAL A 502 5.05 5.92 -10.41
N ARG A 503 5.13 4.62 -10.20
CA ARG A 503 6.26 3.98 -9.50
C ARG A 503 6.63 2.71 -10.24
N ASP A 504 7.93 2.46 -10.42
CA ASP A 504 8.42 1.14 -10.81
C ASP A 504 9.71 0.79 -10.08
N VAL A 505 9.97 -0.51 -9.98
CA VAL A 505 11.09 -1.07 -9.22
C VAL A 505 11.82 -2.07 -10.10
N VAL A 506 13.14 -1.94 -10.16
CA VAL A 506 14.04 -2.94 -10.73
C VAL A 506 14.96 -3.42 -9.63
N GLU A 507 15.05 -4.74 -9.48
CA GLU A 507 15.91 -5.35 -8.48
C GLU A 507 16.70 -6.51 -9.09
N ARG A 508 18.00 -6.59 -8.76
CA ARG A 508 18.90 -7.62 -9.28
C ARG A 508 19.87 -8.09 -8.21
N ILE A 509 20.34 -9.33 -8.33
CA ILE A 509 21.45 -9.82 -7.52
C ILE A 509 22.73 -9.46 -8.27
N VAL A 510 23.50 -8.51 -7.73
CA VAL A 510 24.76 -8.02 -8.29
C VAL A 510 25.81 -8.08 -7.17
N PRO A 511 26.64 -9.14 -7.12
CA PRO A 511 27.75 -9.20 -6.18
C PRO A 511 28.72 -8.05 -6.45
N SER A 512 28.99 -7.23 -5.42
CA SER A 512 29.88 -6.07 -5.50
C SER A 512 29.56 -5.13 -6.68
N PRO A 513 28.42 -4.39 -6.64
CA PRO A 513 27.98 -3.54 -7.74
C PRO A 513 29.01 -2.51 -8.16
N THR A 514 29.25 -2.38 -9.46
CA THR A 514 30.08 -1.32 -10.03
C THR A 514 29.26 -0.05 -10.31
N GLN A 515 29.93 1.08 -10.53
CA GLN A 515 29.25 2.29 -11.02
C GLN A 515 28.48 2.05 -12.34
N GLN A 516 28.96 1.15 -13.20
CA GLN A 516 28.26 0.84 -14.45
C GLN A 516 26.97 0.06 -14.18
N ASP A 517 26.95 -0.84 -13.21
CA ASP A 517 25.73 -1.57 -12.81
C ASP A 517 24.69 -0.60 -12.25
N ILE A 518 25.11 0.34 -11.39
CA ILE A 518 24.26 1.40 -10.84
C ILE A 518 23.69 2.28 -11.97
N ARG A 519 24.50 2.65 -12.97
CA ARG A 519 24.02 3.40 -14.14
C ARG A 519 23.02 2.61 -14.99
N ASN A 520 23.30 1.33 -15.24
CA ASN A 520 22.44 0.47 -16.05
C ASN A 520 21.06 0.27 -15.40
N ILE A 521 21.04 -0.06 -14.11
CA ILE A 521 19.77 -0.27 -13.38
C ILE A 521 18.98 1.04 -13.25
N ARG A 522 19.67 2.18 -13.09
CA ARG A 522 19.05 3.52 -13.08
C ARG A 522 18.36 3.81 -14.41
N ALA A 523 19.04 3.58 -15.54
CA ALA A 523 18.46 3.80 -16.86
C ALA A 523 17.25 2.88 -17.13
N GLU A 524 17.35 1.61 -16.72
CA GLU A 524 16.25 0.65 -16.86
C GLU A 524 15.01 1.05 -16.06
N VAL A 525 15.17 1.43 -14.79
CA VAL A 525 14.00 1.80 -13.95
C VAL A 525 13.34 3.10 -14.41
N ILE A 526 14.11 4.05 -14.97
CA ILE A 526 13.56 5.27 -15.60
C ILE A 526 12.68 4.88 -16.80
N ASN A 527 13.19 4.03 -17.70
CA ASN A 527 12.42 3.58 -18.86
C ASN A 527 11.14 2.87 -18.44
N LYS A 528 11.22 2.00 -17.42
CA LYS A 528 10.04 1.32 -16.87
C LYS A 528 9.01 2.28 -16.26
N ALA A 529 9.45 3.34 -15.57
CA ALA A 529 8.54 4.37 -15.08
C ALA A 529 7.86 5.12 -16.23
N ILE A 530 8.58 5.42 -17.31
CA ILE A 530 8.01 6.04 -18.52
C ILE A 530 6.98 5.11 -19.18
N GLU A 531 7.31 3.82 -19.34
CA GLU A 531 6.39 2.78 -19.83
C GLU A 531 5.13 2.66 -18.96
N SER A 532 5.28 2.86 -17.65
CA SER A 532 4.16 2.90 -16.68
C SER A 532 3.36 4.21 -16.69
N GLY A 533 3.74 5.18 -17.53
CA GLY A 533 3.02 6.44 -17.74
C GLY A 533 3.65 7.68 -17.10
N ALA A 534 4.86 7.61 -16.53
CA ALA A 534 5.53 8.78 -15.96
C ALA A 534 6.05 9.72 -17.04
N SER A 535 5.92 11.03 -16.79
CA SER A 535 6.59 12.05 -17.59
C SER A 535 8.09 12.06 -17.27
N PRO A 536 9.00 11.99 -18.28
CA PRO A 536 10.44 11.87 -18.07
C PRO A 536 11.05 12.92 -17.11
N ASP A 537 10.63 14.17 -17.21
CA ASP A 537 11.17 15.28 -16.42
C ASP A 537 10.76 15.26 -14.95
N THR A 538 9.86 14.36 -14.58
CA THR A 538 9.29 14.26 -13.22
C THR A 538 9.86 13.10 -12.43
N ILE A 539 10.65 12.24 -13.08
CA ILE A 539 11.13 10.99 -12.50
C ILE A 539 12.27 11.26 -11.53
N ASP A 540 12.08 10.82 -10.30
CA ASP A 540 13.13 10.69 -9.30
C ASP A 540 13.50 9.23 -9.09
N VAL A 541 14.79 8.95 -8.86
CA VAL A 541 15.30 7.59 -8.73
C VAL A 541 16.07 7.44 -7.43
N HIS A 542 15.66 6.47 -6.62
CA HIS A 542 16.34 6.01 -5.43
C HIS A 542 17.01 4.66 -5.69
N ILE A 543 18.24 4.48 -5.19
CA ILE A 543 19.01 3.25 -5.35
C ILE A 543 19.44 2.77 -3.97
N GLU A 544 19.19 1.49 -3.70
CA GLU A 544 19.55 0.80 -2.47
C GLU A 544 20.44 -0.40 -2.79
N ILE A 545 21.48 -0.60 -1.97
CA ILE A 545 22.35 -1.78 -2.07
C ILE A 545 22.32 -2.55 -0.75
N ASP A 546 21.74 -3.74 -0.78
CA ASP A 546 21.79 -4.69 0.33
C ASP A 546 23.03 -5.59 0.15
N SER A 547 24.07 -5.31 0.94
CA SER A 547 25.33 -6.05 0.94
C SER A 547 25.19 -7.49 1.44
N ASN A 548 24.22 -7.78 2.33
CA ASN A 548 24.02 -9.12 2.88
C ASN A 548 23.44 -10.07 1.83
N THR A 549 22.54 -9.57 1.00
CA THR A 549 21.89 -10.36 -0.05
C THR A 549 22.46 -10.12 -1.45
N SER A 550 23.46 -9.23 -1.56
CA SER A 550 24.03 -8.75 -2.83
C SER A 550 22.95 -8.20 -3.76
N ARG A 551 21.91 -7.55 -3.22
CA ARG A 551 20.80 -7.02 -4.01
C ARG A 551 21.02 -5.55 -4.30
N LEU A 552 20.87 -5.20 -5.57
CA LEU A 552 20.83 -3.83 -6.07
C LEU A 552 19.38 -3.53 -6.45
N ILE A 553 18.76 -2.56 -5.78
CA ILE A 553 17.36 -2.16 -5.97
C ILE A 553 17.36 -0.71 -6.46
N ALA A 554 16.66 -0.45 -7.57
CA ALA A 554 16.39 0.89 -8.06
C ALA A 554 14.89 1.12 -8.10
N ILE A 555 14.44 2.24 -7.57
CA ILE A 555 13.03 2.63 -7.46
C ILE A 555 12.89 3.97 -8.16
N ALA A 556 12.05 4.03 -9.19
CA ALA A 556 11.68 5.28 -9.84
C ALA A 556 10.28 5.71 -9.42
N THR A 557 10.10 6.99 -9.15
CA THR A 557 8.79 7.62 -8.91
C THR A 557 8.62 8.87 -9.76
N GLY A 558 7.48 9.06 -10.41
CA GLY A 558 7.21 10.23 -11.25
C GLY A 558 5.71 10.55 -11.36
N SER A 559 5.37 11.71 -11.90
CA SER A 559 3.98 12.10 -12.20
C SER A 559 3.65 11.86 -13.67
N THR A 560 2.37 11.64 -13.99
CA THR A 560 1.90 11.49 -15.37
C THR A 560 1.94 12.80 -16.17
N GLU A 561 1.93 13.93 -15.46
CA GLU A 561 1.94 15.27 -16.04
C GLU A 561 3.24 16.02 -15.74
N VAL A 562 3.67 16.85 -16.70
CA VAL A 562 4.80 17.77 -16.52
C VAL A 562 4.34 18.90 -15.61
N LYS A 563 4.91 19.00 -14.40
CA LYS A 563 4.64 20.13 -13.51
C LYS A 563 5.14 21.42 -14.15
N SER A 564 4.24 22.33 -14.51
CA SER A 564 4.58 23.75 -14.51
C SER A 564 4.94 24.13 -13.07
N THR A 565 6.08 24.79 -12.90
CA THR A 565 6.75 25.03 -11.62
C THR A 565 5.81 25.58 -10.53
N ASP A 566 5.94 24.99 -9.34
CA ASP A 566 5.46 25.36 -8.00
C ASP A 566 4.52 26.59 -7.83
N LEU A 567 3.30 26.33 -7.34
CA LEU A 567 2.42 27.32 -6.70
C LEU A 567 1.78 26.81 -5.39
N LEU A 568 2.39 25.86 -4.70
CA LEU A 568 2.03 25.59 -3.29
C LEU A 568 2.47 26.80 -2.44
N LYS A 569 1.64 27.21 -1.47
CA LYS A 569 2.02 28.23 -0.49
C LYS A 569 3.29 27.75 0.22
N GLU A 570 4.40 28.46 0.05
CA GLU A 570 5.65 28.14 0.74
C GLU A 570 5.42 28.22 2.25
N CYS A 571 5.74 27.13 2.94
CA CYS A 571 5.82 27.05 4.39
C CYS A 571 6.89 28.03 4.85
N SER A 572 6.48 28.96 5.70
CA SER A 572 7.41 29.91 6.30
C SER A 572 8.38 29.20 7.24
N GLU A 573 9.52 29.83 7.50
CA GLU A 573 10.49 29.30 8.48
C GLU A 573 9.85 29.14 9.87
N PHE A 574 8.90 30.00 10.23
CA PHE A 574 8.15 29.93 11.48
C PHE A 574 7.23 28.71 11.53
N GLU A 575 6.38 28.51 10.51
CA GLU A 575 5.50 27.33 10.40
C GLU A 575 6.34 26.04 10.38
N ALA A 576 7.47 26.03 9.66
CA ALA A 576 8.37 24.88 9.59
C ALA A 576 9.04 24.58 10.94
N LYS A 577 9.39 25.61 11.72
CA LYS A 577 9.93 25.48 13.07
C LYS A 577 8.92 24.91 14.05
N GLU A 578 7.65 25.31 13.93
CA GLU A 578 6.55 24.76 14.72
C GLU A 578 6.36 23.27 14.47
N LEU A 579 6.29 22.86 13.20
CA LEU A 579 6.23 21.44 12.81
C LEU A 579 7.43 20.65 13.37
N ALA A 580 8.64 21.22 13.29
CA ALA A 580 9.84 20.57 13.83
C ALA A 580 9.78 20.44 15.36
N SER A 581 9.28 21.46 16.07
CA SER A 581 9.12 21.46 17.54
C SER A 581 8.11 20.41 18.01
N GLU A 582 6.94 20.34 17.37
CA GLU A 582 5.91 19.36 17.68
C GLU A 582 6.41 17.93 17.49
N ASP A 583 7.13 17.67 16.39
CA ASP A 583 7.69 16.35 16.07
C ASP A 583 8.88 15.99 16.97
N MET A 584 9.74 16.94 17.34
CA MET A 584 10.84 16.73 18.29
C MET A 584 10.35 16.52 19.74
N GLY A 585 9.13 16.97 20.06
CA GLY A 585 8.56 16.92 21.40
C GLY A 585 9.21 17.90 22.40
N ILE A 586 9.75 19.01 21.89
CA ILE A 586 10.40 20.08 22.68
C ILE A 586 9.78 21.44 22.35
N SER A 587 10.02 22.45 23.20
CA SER A 587 9.46 23.79 22.98
C SER A 587 10.05 24.48 21.74
N LYS A 588 9.30 25.41 21.14
CA LYS A 588 9.74 26.14 19.93
C LYS A 588 11.00 26.97 20.20
N GLU A 589 11.22 27.37 21.45
CA GLU A 589 12.36 28.12 21.93
C GLU A 589 13.65 27.28 21.93
N GLU A 590 13.52 25.97 22.17
CA GLU A 590 14.63 25.00 22.19
C GLU A 590 15.02 24.50 20.80
N VAL A 591 14.17 24.74 19.79
CA VAL A 591 14.49 24.46 18.38
C VAL A 591 15.29 25.62 17.77
N SER A 592 16.34 25.30 17.04
CA SER A 592 17.19 26.25 16.31
C SER A 592 17.30 25.85 14.83
N LEU A 593 17.40 26.84 13.93
CA LEU A 593 17.72 26.57 12.53
C LEU A 593 19.23 26.33 12.42
N ILE A 594 19.63 25.14 11.99
CA ILE A 594 21.04 24.79 11.74
C ILE A 594 21.48 25.31 10.36
N GLU A 595 20.73 24.96 9.31
CA GLU A 595 21.05 25.30 7.92
C GLU A 595 19.79 25.48 7.08
N LYS A 596 19.90 26.15 5.93
CA LYS A 596 18.83 26.23 4.94
C LYS A 596 19.34 26.46 3.52
N ASN A 597 18.53 26.06 2.55
CA ASN A 597 18.69 26.44 1.15
C ASN A 597 17.34 26.88 0.56
N LYS A 598 17.27 26.99 -0.77
CA LYS A 598 16.04 27.36 -1.48
C LYS A 598 14.88 26.40 -1.21
N TYR A 599 15.14 25.13 -0.92
CA TYR A 599 14.14 24.06 -0.88
C TYR A 599 13.89 23.47 0.51
N PHE A 600 14.81 23.67 1.46
CA PHE A 600 14.77 23.01 2.77
C PHE A 600 15.20 23.94 3.91
N TYR A 601 14.64 23.66 5.08
CA TYR A 601 15.08 24.11 6.41
C TYR A 601 15.61 22.90 7.19
N VAL A 602 16.73 23.06 7.88
CA VAL A 602 17.28 22.03 8.77
C VAL A 602 17.25 22.58 10.18
N PHE A 603 16.44 21.97 11.04
CA PHE A 603 16.28 22.36 12.44
C PHE A 603 16.98 21.38 13.37
N GLY A 604 17.53 21.90 14.46
CA GLY A 604 18.17 21.16 15.53
C GLY A 604 17.60 21.51 16.90
N GLY A 605 17.58 20.55 17.82
CA GLY A 605 17.17 20.80 19.20
C GLY A 605 17.69 19.71 20.15
N GLU A 606 18.02 20.10 21.38
CA GLU A 606 18.51 19.16 22.37
C GLU A 606 17.34 18.53 23.14
N TYR A 607 17.31 17.20 23.19
CA TYR A 607 16.34 16.46 24.01
C TYR A 607 17.01 15.24 24.62
N LYS A 608 16.95 15.11 25.95
CA LYS A 608 17.56 14.00 26.70
C LYS A 608 19.04 13.76 26.31
N ASN A 609 19.84 14.83 26.23
CA ASN A 609 21.27 14.85 25.82
C ASN A 609 21.53 14.37 24.38
N LYS A 610 20.54 14.45 23.49
CA LYS A 610 20.70 14.14 22.07
C LYS A 610 20.34 15.34 21.21
N ASN A 611 21.20 15.64 20.24
CA ASN A 611 21.01 16.72 19.27
C ASN A 611 20.11 16.24 18.13
N GLN A 612 18.80 16.31 18.36
CA GLN A 612 17.82 15.94 17.34
C GLN A 612 17.95 16.83 16.11
N ILE A 613 17.70 16.27 14.92
CA ILE A 613 17.70 17.01 13.66
C ILE A 613 16.44 16.73 12.85
N ARG A 614 15.92 17.74 12.16
CA ARG A 614 14.77 17.65 11.26
C ARG A 614 15.06 18.38 9.96
N ILE A 615 14.87 17.70 8.83
CA ILE A 615 14.85 18.34 7.52
C ILE A 615 13.40 18.60 7.15
N VAL A 616 13.02 19.86 6.96
CA VAL A 616 11.67 20.28 6.58
C VAL A 616 11.72 20.94 5.22
N ASP A 617 10.94 20.46 4.25
CA ASP A 617 10.87 21.10 2.93
C ASP A 617 10.06 22.41 2.97
N LYS A 618 10.19 23.25 1.94
CA LYS A 618 9.38 24.49 1.78
C LYS A 618 7.88 24.23 1.66
N LYS A 619 7.43 22.98 1.62
CA LYS A 619 6.00 22.63 1.59
C LYS A 619 5.50 22.25 2.99
N GLY A 620 6.38 22.18 3.99
CA GLY A 620 6.06 21.81 5.37
C GLY A 620 6.00 20.29 5.58
N PHE A 621 6.75 19.51 4.81
CA PHE A 621 6.96 18.09 5.07
C PHE A 621 8.28 17.87 5.81
N ILE A 622 8.24 17.13 6.90
CA ILE A 622 9.44 16.66 7.57
C ILE A 622 9.99 15.46 6.79
N LYS A 623 11.07 15.67 6.03
CA LYS A 623 11.69 14.65 5.16
C LYS A 623 12.58 13.68 5.93
N VAL A 624 13.25 14.16 6.98
CA VAL A 624 14.22 13.37 7.74
C VAL A 624 14.10 13.72 9.21
N GLN A 625 14.20 12.69 10.06
CA GLN A 625 14.07 12.78 11.50
C GLN A 625 15.14 11.94 12.16
N ARG A 626 16.06 12.56 12.89
CA ARG A 626 17.12 11.84 13.61
C ARG A 626 17.22 12.32 15.03
N ASN A 627 17.50 11.37 15.92
CA ASN A 627 17.69 11.67 17.35
C ASN A 627 19.05 12.33 17.60
N SER A 628 20.05 12.07 16.76
CA SER A 628 21.36 12.71 16.84
C SER A 628 21.96 12.91 15.45
N GLY A 629 22.33 14.15 15.12
CA GLY A 629 23.01 14.45 13.86
C GLY A 629 23.58 15.87 13.79
N SER A 630 24.31 16.11 12.71
CA SER A 630 24.95 17.38 12.35
C SER A 630 24.64 17.69 10.89
N ALA A 631 24.59 18.96 10.52
CA ALA A 631 24.38 19.39 9.13
C ALA A 631 25.36 20.48 8.73
N CYS A 632 25.72 20.52 7.45
CA CYS A 632 26.53 21.56 6.85
C CYS A 632 26.02 21.91 5.44
N LYS A 633 26.36 23.11 4.98
CA LYS A 633 26.10 23.56 3.60
C LYS A 633 27.41 23.69 2.84
N VAL A 634 27.49 23.07 1.67
CA VAL A 634 28.68 23.11 0.81
C VAL A 634 28.29 23.23 -0.66
N LYS A 635 29.25 23.55 -1.52
CA LYS A 635 29.08 23.40 -2.97
C LYS A 635 29.19 21.92 -3.34
N VAL A 636 28.52 21.54 -4.43
CA VAL A 636 28.60 20.19 -5.01
C VAL A 636 30.06 19.76 -5.18
N GLU A 637 30.96 20.59 -5.71
CA GLU A 637 32.37 20.23 -5.91
C GLU A 637 33.12 19.84 -4.61
N ALA A 638 32.66 20.29 -3.45
CA ALA A 638 33.29 20.06 -2.14
C ALA A 638 32.57 18.98 -1.30
N TYR A 639 31.56 18.30 -1.85
CA TYR A 639 30.70 17.41 -1.07
C TYR A 639 31.45 16.23 -0.45
N LYS A 640 32.44 15.66 -1.17
CA LYS A 640 33.20 14.48 -0.70
C LYS A 640 33.97 14.77 0.58
N ASP A 641 34.61 15.93 0.65
CA ASP A 641 35.39 16.34 1.82
C ASP A 641 34.47 16.56 3.03
N ALA A 642 33.29 17.16 2.81
CA ALA A 642 32.29 17.35 3.85
C ALA A 642 31.70 16.03 4.38
N VAL A 643 31.35 15.11 3.49
CA VAL A 643 30.88 13.76 3.86
C VAL A 643 31.95 13.02 4.65
N LYS A 644 33.22 13.10 4.22
CA LYS A 644 34.34 12.49 4.94
C LYS A 644 34.48 13.04 6.37
N SER A 645 34.45 14.36 6.52
CA SER A 645 34.54 15.01 7.84
C SER A 645 33.40 14.58 8.77
N LEU A 646 32.17 14.59 8.28
CA LEU A 646 31.00 14.17 9.05
C LEU A 646 31.04 12.66 9.38
N TRP A 647 31.60 11.83 8.49
CA TRP A 647 31.73 10.39 8.71
C TRP A 647 32.65 10.13 9.90
N GLU A 648 33.80 10.80 9.94
CA GLU A 648 34.77 10.71 11.03
C GLU A 648 34.18 11.23 12.35
N GLU A 649 33.42 12.33 12.32
CA GLU A 649 32.76 12.93 13.50
C GLU A 649 31.67 12.03 14.10
N LEU A 650 30.85 11.41 13.25
CA LEU A 650 29.59 10.78 13.67
C LEU A 650 29.68 9.25 13.79
N THR A 651 30.79 8.64 13.41
CA THR A 651 31.03 7.20 13.62
C THR A 651 31.12 6.90 15.12
N VAL A 652 30.29 5.97 15.59
CA VAL A 652 30.29 5.54 17.00
C VAL A 652 30.96 4.18 17.12
N TYR A 653 32.05 4.13 17.88
CA TYR A 653 32.77 2.91 18.21
C TYR A 653 32.20 2.29 19.48
N LYS A 654 31.55 1.13 19.36
CA LYS A 654 31.15 0.26 20.48
C LYS A 654 32.12 -0.92 20.59
N SER A 655 32.15 -1.58 21.75
CA SER A 655 33.10 -2.66 22.10
C SER A 655 33.22 -3.74 21.01
N ASP A 656 32.09 -4.12 20.41
CA ASP A 656 32.00 -5.22 19.43
C ASP A 656 31.45 -4.79 18.07
N SER A 657 31.23 -3.48 17.83
CA SER A 657 30.67 -2.98 16.57
C SER A 657 31.01 -1.52 16.30
N VAL A 658 31.13 -1.18 15.02
CA VAL A 658 31.24 0.22 14.57
C VAL A 658 29.88 0.61 13.99
N LEU A 659 29.20 1.56 14.64
CA LEU A 659 27.97 2.15 14.12
C LEU A 659 28.35 3.30 13.20
N ARG A 660 28.14 3.08 11.90
CA ARG A 660 28.40 4.06 10.86
C ARG A 660 27.26 5.07 10.80
N PRO A 661 27.52 6.34 10.46
CA PRO A 661 26.47 7.34 10.35
C PRO A 661 25.65 7.18 9.06
N ASP A 662 24.41 7.66 9.11
CA ASP A 662 23.54 7.83 7.93
C ASP A 662 23.75 9.22 7.33
N PHE A 663 23.62 9.32 6.01
CA PHE A 663 23.76 10.59 5.30
C PHE A 663 22.52 10.96 4.52
N TYR A 664 22.23 12.26 4.50
CA TYR A 664 21.17 12.83 3.68
C TYR A 664 21.73 14.02 2.90
N LEU A 665 21.60 14.00 1.57
CA LEU A 665 22.00 15.10 0.68
C LEU A 665 20.76 15.81 0.16
N CYS A 666 20.68 17.11 0.39
CA CYS A 666 19.63 17.96 -0.17
C CYS A 666 20.14 18.70 -1.41
N ILE A 667 19.76 18.22 -2.60
CA ILE A 667 20.20 18.76 -3.91
C ILE A 667 18.97 19.17 -4.71
N GLY A 668 18.90 20.43 -5.12
CA GLY A 668 17.66 20.99 -5.63
C GLY A 668 16.48 20.74 -4.66
N PRO A 669 15.28 20.38 -5.15
CA PRO A 669 14.12 20.05 -4.32
C PRO A 669 14.12 18.62 -3.77
N ARG A 670 15.25 17.89 -3.84
CA ARG A 670 15.33 16.46 -3.49
C ARG A 670 16.14 16.23 -2.23
N VAL A 671 15.70 15.28 -1.40
CA VAL A 671 16.48 14.72 -0.28
C VAL A 671 16.85 13.29 -0.65
N MET A 672 18.14 13.05 -0.83
CA MET A 672 18.70 11.72 -1.10
C MET A 672 19.20 11.13 0.21
N ASP A 673 18.81 9.88 0.49
CA ASP A 673 19.14 9.16 1.72
C ASP A 673 20.17 8.07 1.43
N PHE A 674 21.17 7.97 2.28
CA PHE A 674 22.27 7.01 2.24
C PHE A 674 22.43 6.40 3.63
N ALA A 675 21.63 5.36 3.91
CA ALA A 675 21.58 4.68 5.20
C ALA A 675 22.72 3.66 5.42
N SER A 676 23.03 3.40 6.69
CA SER A 676 24.17 2.64 7.21
C SER A 676 24.05 1.14 6.99
N GLY A 677 24.28 0.69 5.77
CA GLY A 677 24.65 -0.70 5.47
C GLY A 677 25.98 -0.81 4.73
N SER A 678 26.37 0.28 4.07
CA SER A 678 27.52 0.34 3.19
C SER A 678 28.80 0.75 3.94
N ASP A 679 29.96 0.35 3.42
CA ASP A 679 31.21 1.02 3.80
C ASP A 679 31.28 2.43 3.16
N PHE A 680 32.25 3.22 3.61
CA PHE A 680 32.40 4.61 3.18
C PHE A 680 32.58 4.75 1.66
N GLU A 681 33.36 3.87 1.04
CA GLU A 681 33.64 3.90 -0.40
C GLU A 681 32.40 3.56 -1.22
N GLN A 682 31.65 2.54 -0.80
CA GLN A 682 30.40 2.17 -1.44
C GLN A 682 29.36 3.29 -1.31
N MET A 683 29.24 3.92 -0.15
CA MET A 683 28.34 5.06 0.05
C MET A 683 28.73 6.23 -0.87
N LEU A 684 30.01 6.59 -0.92
CA LEU A 684 30.51 7.62 -1.82
C LEU A 684 30.25 7.30 -3.29
N MET A 685 30.34 6.02 -3.69
CA MET A 685 30.04 5.59 -5.05
C MET A 685 28.58 5.85 -5.45
N ILE A 686 27.62 5.56 -4.55
CA ILE A 686 26.19 5.82 -4.80
C ILE A 686 25.95 7.34 -4.82
N MET A 687 26.58 8.09 -3.92
CA MET A 687 26.52 9.55 -3.91
C MET A 687 27.07 10.14 -5.21
N ASP A 688 28.21 9.65 -5.71
CA ASP A 688 28.84 10.11 -6.95
C ASP A 688 27.87 10.00 -8.14
N VAL A 689 27.21 8.85 -8.30
CA VAL A 689 26.22 8.64 -9.37
C VAL A 689 25.02 9.57 -9.21
N SER A 690 24.65 9.90 -7.97
CA SER A 690 23.50 10.75 -7.68
C SER A 690 23.78 12.25 -7.88
N VAL A 691 25.02 12.67 -7.63
CA VAL A 691 25.49 14.05 -7.73
C VAL A 691 25.99 14.39 -9.15
N GLN A 692 26.29 13.39 -9.99
CA GLN A 692 26.92 13.57 -11.30
C GLN A 692 26.19 14.56 -12.24
N MET A 693 24.87 14.71 -12.11
CA MET A 693 24.07 15.62 -12.94
C MET A 693 23.88 17.02 -12.33
N ALA A 694 24.34 17.26 -11.10
CA ALA A 694 24.22 18.55 -10.43
C ALA A 694 25.32 19.53 -10.90
N ASP A 695 25.01 20.82 -10.90
CA ASP A 695 26.01 21.85 -11.21
C ASP A 695 27.09 21.85 -10.09
N PRO A 696 28.39 21.73 -10.40
CA PRO A 696 29.46 21.75 -9.40
C PRO A 696 29.43 22.95 -8.45
N LYS A 697 28.83 24.07 -8.89
CA LYS A 697 28.72 25.31 -8.11
C LYS A 697 27.42 25.42 -7.31
N GLU A 698 26.46 24.50 -7.48
CA GLU A 698 25.21 24.49 -6.72
C GLU A 698 25.49 24.27 -5.23
N GLU A 699 24.81 25.02 -4.36
CA GLU A 699 24.86 24.80 -2.91
C GLU A 699 23.91 23.67 -2.50
N ILE A 700 24.44 22.70 -1.76
CA ILE A 700 23.71 21.55 -1.25
C ILE A 700 23.83 21.49 0.28
N LEU A 701 22.84 20.88 0.93
CA LEU A 701 22.92 20.58 2.37
C LEU A 701 23.33 19.13 2.55
N ILE A 702 24.26 18.86 3.46
CA ILE A 702 24.70 17.52 3.83
C ILE A 702 24.38 17.34 5.31
N ILE A 703 23.62 16.31 5.62
CA ILE A 703 23.22 15.98 6.98
C ILE A 703 23.81 14.61 7.29
N GLY A 704 24.61 14.52 8.35
CA GLY A 704 25.07 13.26 8.90
C GLY A 704 24.30 12.95 10.19
N ALA A 705 23.96 11.69 10.43
CA ALA A 705 23.22 11.29 11.62
C ALA A 705 23.78 10.03 12.26
N LYS A 706 23.90 10.04 13.60
CA LYS A 706 24.35 8.88 14.35
C LYS A 706 23.30 7.78 14.31
N ASN A 707 23.75 6.54 14.20
CA ASN A 707 22.89 5.38 14.39
C ASN A 707 22.92 4.95 15.85
N GLU A 708 21.72 4.70 16.39
CA GLU A 708 21.52 4.22 17.74
C GLU A 708 20.74 2.90 17.61
N ILE A 709 21.42 1.78 17.82
CA ILE A 709 20.76 0.48 18.06
C ILE A 709 20.19 0.49 19.47
#